data_AF-A0A4S1HB84-F1
#
_entry.id   AF-A0A4S1HB84-F1
#
_cell.length_a   1.000
_cell.length_b   1.000
_cell.length_c   1.000
_cell.angle_alpha   90.00
_cell.angle_beta   90.00
_cell.angle_gamma   90.00
#
_symmetry.space_group_name_H-M   'P 1'
#
loop_
_entity.id
_entity.type
_entity.pdbx_description
1 polymer ?
#
loop_
_entity_poly.entity_id
_entity_poly.type
_entity_poly.pdbx_seq_one_letter_code
_entity_poly.pdbx_strand_id
1 'polypeptide(L)'
;MAKKPETTASAGKSDVVTIHDQKLSRGEGGELHQTAEGDAPVLTTAQGGPVADDQNTLRVGPRGPLVMDDFHFREKLFHFDHERIPERVVHARGYGAHGYFETYDSLAAYTKADLFQRAGEKTPAFVRFSTVAGNKGSFDLARDVRGFAVKLYTQEGNWDLVGNNIPVFFIQDAIKFPDLIHAAKQEPDRDFPQAQTAHDTFWDFISLTPESMNMVMWIMSDRTIPRSFRFMEGFGVHTFRFINAKNQSTFVKFHWKPKLGLQSVAWNEAVKINGADPDFHRRDLWAAIQSGNFPEWELQVQLFDQDFADSFDFDVLDPTKIIPEEILPPQPVGRLVLDRMPDNFFAETEQVAFMTQNVPPGIDFSNDPLLQGRNFSYLDTQLKRLGGPNFTHLPINAPKCPFAHFQQDGHMAMRNPTGRANYQPNSFGEGPRESPARGFTHFAGEEQGAKARLRPESFADHYSQARQFYLSQTPPEQRHIASALTFELSRVETVAIRERMVSHLLHIDETLASTVAQKLGFQTMPKPAEAAVPTRQDLEPSPALSIVNRGPQRFEGRKLGILITDGVDAKLLQGLTEAVTAEKAVVELIAPKVGGAVASDGTLIKAHYMIDGGPSVLFDAVALLTSAEAIGDLVKEATARDFVADAFQHCKFIGYDQSALPLLEKAGIADAMDEGVLPLPGEDGLAAFVSELGKLRVWAREPSVKLGKASVPVANG
;
A
#
# COMPACT_ATOMS: atom_id res chain seq x y z
N MET A 1 -8.96 76.39 27.73
CA MET A 1 -9.90 75.28 27.50
C MET A 1 -9.12 74.12 26.89
N ALA A 2 -8.94 73.03 27.62
CA ALA A 2 -8.51 71.75 27.07
C ALA A 2 -9.23 70.67 27.90
N LYS A 3 -10.15 69.95 27.24
CA LYS A 3 -11.00 68.93 27.84
C LYS A 3 -10.15 67.76 28.35
N LYS A 4 -10.46 67.29 29.57
CA LYS A 4 -10.17 65.92 30.04
C LYS A 4 -10.65 64.90 28.99
N PRO A 5 -9.87 63.87 28.65
CA PRO A 5 -10.43 62.65 28.09
C PRO A 5 -11.08 61.85 29.22
N GLU A 6 -12.34 61.50 28.99
CA GLU A 6 -13.18 60.68 29.84
C GLU A 6 -12.63 59.26 29.97
N THR A 7 -12.71 58.74 31.19
CA THR A 7 -12.75 57.31 31.49
C THR A 7 -13.97 56.68 30.80
N THR A 8 -13.76 55.74 29.87
CA THR A 8 -14.57 54.51 29.68
C THR A 8 -14.05 53.71 28.48
N ALA A 9 -13.19 52.73 28.72
CA ALA A 9 -13.23 51.52 27.91
C ALA A 9 -14.06 50.53 28.74
N SER A 10 -15.37 50.52 28.50
CA SER A 10 -16.19 49.38 28.91
C SER A 10 -15.53 48.13 28.35
N ALA A 11 -15.37 47.08 29.15
CA ALA A 11 -15.35 45.73 28.59
C ALA A 11 -16.62 45.63 27.74
N GLY A 12 -16.47 45.77 26.42
CA GLY A 12 -17.59 45.73 25.49
C GLY A 12 -18.31 44.42 25.74
N LYS A 13 -19.65 44.48 25.84
CA LYS A 13 -20.47 43.26 25.82
C LYS A 13 -19.98 42.46 24.62
N SER A 14 -19.45 41.26 24.85
CA SER A 14 -19.10 40.35 23.76
C SER A 14 -20.33 40.24 22.86
N ASP A 15 -20.22 40.76 21.65
CA ASP A 15 -21.31 40.65 20.68
C ASP A 15 -21.36 39.18 20.25
N VAL A 16 -22.27 38.42 20.85
CA VAL A 16 -22.39 36.99 20.55
C VAL A 16 -23.00 36.85 19.16
N VAL A 17 -22.21 36.31 18.24
CA VAL A 17 -22.62 36.05 16.86
C VAL A 17 -23.03 34.59 16.74
N THR A 18 -24.11 34.37 16.01
CA THR A 18 -24.55 33.01 15.64
C THR A 18 -24.19 32.74 14.18
N ILE A 19 -23.39 31.70 13.94
CA ILE A 19 -23.18 31.12 12.61
C ILE A 19 -23.85 29.75 12.63
N HIS A 20 -25.07 29.69 12.07
CA HIS A 20 -25.91 28.49 12.10
C HIS A 20 -26.13 27.97 13.55
N ASP A 21 -25.42 26.93 13.95
CA ASP A 21 -25.49 26.26 15.25
C ASP A 21 -24.41 26.75 16.24
N GLN A 22 -23.43 27.52 15.76
CA GLN A 22 -22.29 27.96 16.54
C GLN A 22 -22.52 29.37 17.11
N LYS A 23 -22.27 29.54 18.41
CA LYS A 23 -22.32 30.84 19.10
C LYS A 23 -20.91 31.24 19.52
N LEU A 24 -20.45 32.39 19.03
CA LEU A 24 -19.06 32.83 19.15
C LEU A 24 -19.01 34.30 19.59
N SER A 25 -17.98 34.69 20.32
CA SER A 25 -17.78 36.10 20.67
C SER A 25 -17.15 36.84 19.50
N ARG A 26 -17.72 37.95 19.06
CA ARG A 26 -17.12 38.80 18.03
C ARG A 26 -16.23 39.88 18.66
N GLY A 27 -15.00 39.98 18.16
CA GLY A 27 -14.10 41.09 18.45
C GLY A 27 -14.37 42.31 17.56
N GLU A 28 -13.74 43.44 17.89
CA GLU A 28 -13.95 44.73 17.20
C GLU A 28 -13.62 44.69 15.70
N GLY A 29 -12.69 43.83 15.27
CA GLY A 29 -12.33 43.62 13.87
C GLY A 29 -13.27 42.67 13.12
N GLY A 30 -14.25 42.07 13.81
CA GLY A 30 -15.16 41.07 13.26
C GLY A 30 -14.66 39.63 13.39
N GLU A 31 -13.45 39.42 13.90
CA GLU A 31 -12.89 38.11 14.18
C GLU A 31 -13.67 37.40 15.29
N LEU A 32 -13.73 36.08 15.22
CA LEU A 32 -14.55 35.25 16.09
C LEU A 32 -13.67 34.55 17.11
N HIS A 33 -14.03 34.70 18.37
CA HIS A 33 -13.31 34.14 19.51
C HIS A 33 -14.09 32.97 20.10
N GLN A 34 -13.37 31.90 20.41
CA GLN A 34 -13.81 30.79 21.25
C GLN A 34 -13.02 30.85 22.56
N THR A 35 -13.67 31.28 23.63
CA THR A 35 -13.06 31.35 24.96
C THR A 35 -13.34 30.07 25.74
N ALA A 36 -12.36 29.60 26.51
CA ALA A 36 -12.55 28.44 27.37
C ALA A 36 -13.63 28.73 28.43
N GLU A 37 -14.65 27.87 28.50
CA GLU A 37 -15.73 27.90 29.48
C GLU A 37 -15.90 26.51 30.12
N GLY A 38 -16.39 26.45 31.35
CA GLY A 38 -16.64 25.18 32.04
C GLY A 38 -15.37 24.36 32.28
N ASP A 39 -15.35 23.14 31.77
CA ASP A 39 -14.23 22.18 31.85
C ASP A 39 -13.31 22.21 30.61
N ALA A 40 -13.59 23.08 29.63
CA ALA A 40 -12.73 23.25 28.47
C ALA A 40 -11.33 23.73 28.89
N PRO A 41 -10.24 23.11 28.39
CA PRO A 41 -8.89 23.53 28.72
C PRO A 41 -8.61 24.95 28.21
N VAL A 42 -7.86 25.73 28.99
CA VAL A 42 -7.33 27.02 28.55
C VAL A 42 -6.23 26.77 27.53
N LEU A 43 -6.29 27.45 26.37
CA LEU A 43 -5.21 27.44 25.38
C LEU A 43 -3.92 27.99 26.00
N THR A 44 -2.80 27.30 25.78
CA THR A 44 -1.48 27.73 26.26
C THR A 44 -0.44 27.78 25.15
N THR A 45 0.63 28.52 25.41
CA THR A 45 1.92 28.38 24.71
C THR A 45 2.54 27.01 25.00
N ALA A 46 3.57 26.61 24.24
CA ALA A 46 4.30 25.37 24.49
C ALA A 46 5.07 25.39 25.83
N GLN A 47 5.31 26.58 26.39
CA GLN A 47 5.86 26.77 27.75
C GLN A 47 4.77 26.77 28.84
N GLY A 48 3.50 26.54 28.50
CA GLY A 48 2.39 26.46 29.45
C GLY A 48 1.81 27.81 29.89
N GLY A 49 2.15 28.92 29.22
CA GLY A 49 1.57 30.23 29.52
C GLY A 49 0.16 30.37 28.90
N PRO A 50 -0.86 30.81 29.63
CA PRO A 50 -2.22 30.94 29.09
C PRO A 50 -2.30 32.02 28.02
N VAL A 51 -3.04 31.74 26.95
CA VAL A 51 -3.23 32.63 25.80
C VAL A 51 -4.55 33.38 25.95
N ALA A 52 -4.49 34.71 25.95
CA ALA A 52 -5.68 35.56 26.07
C ALA A 52 -6.38 35.81 24.72
N ASP A 53 -5.62 35.93 23.64
CA ASP A 53 -6.11 36.19 22.28
C ASP A 53 -5.25 35.39 21.29
N ASP A 54 -5.88 34.50 20.53
CA ASP A 54 -5.24 33.69 19.47
C ASP A 54 -5.68 34.12 18.05
N GLN A 55 -6.45 35.20 17.96
CA GLN A 55 -6.99 35.73 16.70
C GLN A 55 -6.15 36.89 16.19
N ASN A 56 -5.47 37.61 17.08
CA ASN A 56 -4.74 38.84 16.76
C ASN A 56 -3.27 38.79 17.14
N THR A 57 -2.43 39.46 16.33
CA THR A 57 -1.04 39.78 16.71
C THR A 57 -0.98 41.06 17.53
N LEU A 58 -0.05 41.11 18.50
CA LEU A 58 0.27 42.32 19.26
C LEU A 58 0.88 43.37 18.33
N ARG A 59 0.33 44.60 18.38
CA ARG A 59 0.64 45.68 17.44
C ARG A 59 0.49 47.07 18.07
N VAL A 60 1.12 48.07 17.43
CA VAL A 60 1.05 49.48 17.88
C VAL A 60 -0.23 50.15 17.39
N GLY A 61 -1.30 50.03 18.17
CA GLY A 61 -2.61 50.59 17.82
C GLY A 61 -3.29 49.85 16.66
N PRO A 62 -4.49 50.28 16.23
CA PRO A 62 -5.36 49.49 15.36
C PRO A 62 -4.80 49.26 13.94
N ARG A 63 -3.89 50.12 13.47
CA ARG A 63 -3.29 50.05 12.12
C ARG A 63 -1.76 50.09 12.12
N GLY A 64 -1.12 49.92 13.27
CA GLY A 64 0.34 49.94 13.36
C GLY A 64 1.00 48.59 13.07
N PRO A 65 2.34 48.55 13.06
CA PRO A 65 3.09 47.32 12.86
C PRO A 65 2.91 46.36 14.04
N LEU A 66 3.11 45.06 13.77
CA LEU A 66 3.33 44.06 14.82
C LEU A 66 4.62 44.36 15.59
N VAL A 67 4.73 43.86 16.81
CA VAL A 67 5.93 44.04 17.65
C VAL A 67 6.63 42.71 17.93
N MET A 68 7.95 42.75 18.09
CA MET A 68 8.76 41.54 18.36
C MET A 68 8.49 40.92 19.73
N ASP A 69 7.92 41.66 20.67
CA ASP A 69 7.61 41.17 22.01
C ASP A 69 6.43 40.17 22.03
N ASP A 70 5.73 39.99 20.90
CA ASP A 70 4.68 38.98 20.73
C ASP A 70 5.24 37.56 20.69
N PHE A 71 5.49 36.98 21.86
CA PHE A 71 6.06 35.64 21.99
C PHE A 71 5.10 34.54 21.58
N HIS A 72 3.79 34.72 21.76
CA HIS A 72 2.78 33.73 21.37
C HIS A 72 2.74 33.58 19.84
N PHE A 73 2.62 34.70 19.11
CA PHE A 73 2.69 34.69 17.65
C PHE A 73 3.97 34.03 17.13
N ARG A 74 5.13 34.44 17.68
CA ARG A 74 6.43 33.91 17.24
C ARG A 74 6.56 32.43 17.53
N GLU A 75 6.15 31.95 18.71
CA GLU A 75 6.25 30.53 19.06
C GLU A 75 5.33 29.67 18.18
N LYS A 76 4.07 30.09 17.98
CA LYS A 76 3.10 29.38 17.13
C LYS A 76 3.60 29.27 15.68
N LEU A 77 4.07 30.37 15.11
CA LEU A 77 4.61 30.39 13.74
C LEU A 77 5.92 29.60 13.64
N PHE A 78 6.82 29.76 14.62
CA PHE A 78 8.07 29.00 14.67
C PHE A 78 7.82 27.49 14.66
N HIS A 79 6.88 26.99 15.46
CA HIS A 79 6.58 25.56 15.45
C HIS A 79 6.00 25.11 14.09
N PHE A 80 5.05 25.87 13.53
CA PHE A 80 4.46 25.60 12.22
C PHE A 80 5.52 25.47 11.11
N ASP A 81 6.46 26.41 11.06
CA ASP A 81 7.54 26.44 10.06
C ASP A 81 8.47 25.21 10.11
N HIS A 82 8.48 24.48 11.24
CA HIS A 82 9.35 23.31 11.48
C HIS A 82 8.57 21.99 11.65
N GLU A 83 7.28 21.93 11.27
CA GLU A 83 6.48 20.70 11.37
C GLU A 83 6.94 19.57 10.44
N ARG A 84 7.60 19.89 9.32
CA ARG A 84 7.95 18.91 8.29
C ARG A 84 9.34 18.32 8.56
N ILE A 85 9.40 16.99 8.61
CA ILE A 85 10.66 16.22 8.58
C ILE A 85 10.91 15.67 7.16
N PRO A 86 12.13 15.26 6.82
CA PRO A 86 12.38 14.55 5.57
C PRO A 86 11.46 13.31 5.45
N GLU A 87 10.88 13.11 4.27
CA GLU A 87 10.21 11.84 3.98
C GLU A 87 11.22 10.69 3.86
N ARG A 88 10.72 9.45 3.77
CA ARG A 88 11.58 8.29 3.44
C ARG A 88 12.07 8.42 2.00
N VAL A 89 13.33 8.06 1.74
CA VAL A 89 13.94 8.13 0.38
C VAL A 89 13.13 7.32 -0.64
N VAL A 90 12.69 6.14 -0.22
CA VAL A 90 11.75 5.26 -0.93
C VAL A 90 10.60 4.93 0.01
N HIS A 91 9.47 4.49 -0.52
CA HIS A 91 8.29 4.18 0.28
C HIS A 91 7.75 5.37 1.09
N ALA A 92 7.91 6.60 0.57
CA ALA A 92 7.48 7.83 1.23
C ALA A 92 5.95 7.85 1.42
N ARG A 93 5.20 7.53 0.36
CA ARG A 93 3.75 7.39 0.41
C ARG A 93 3.34 6.09 1.09
N GLY A 94 2.74 6.17 2.26
CA GLY A 94 2.32 5.00 3.02
C GLY A 94 1.35 5.28 4.16
N TYR A 95 0.81 4.21 4.72
CA TYR A 95 -0.22 4.25 5.75
C TYR A 95 -0.09 3.08 6.69
N GLY A 96 -0.35 3.31 7.97
CA GLY A 96 -0.10 2.33 9.01
C GLY A 96 -1.25 2.20 9.98
N ALA A 97 -1.30 1.03 10.62
CA ALA A 97 -2.29 0.65 11.61
C ALA A 97 -1.66 -0.28 12.65
N HIS A 98 -2.26 -0.28 13.83
CA HIS A 98 -1.93 -1.18 14.92
C HIS A 98 -2.68 -2.50 14.78
N GLY A 99 -2.16 -3.52 15.45
CA GLY A 99 -2.76 -4.83 15.50
C GLY A 99 -2.02 -5.78 16.44
N TYR A 100 -2.15 -7.07 16.16
CA TYR A 100 -1.39 -8.12 16.82
C TYR A 100 -1.11 -9.26 15.86
N PHE A 101 -0.02 -9.98 16.14
CA PHE A 101 0.27 -11.28 15.56
C PHE A 101 -0.05 -12.37 16.58
N GLU A 102 -0.80 -13.39 16.17
CA GLU A 102 -1.19 -14.53 16.97
C GLU A 102 -0.54 -15.81 16.41
N THR A 103 0.33 -16.44 17.19
CA THR A 103 1.01 -17.69 16.82
C THR A 103 0.03 -18.85 16.89
N TYR A 104 0.00 -19.73 15.88
CA TYR A 104 -0.87 -20.91 15.88
C TYR A 104 -0.29 -22.04 16.74
N ASP A 105 0.88 -22.52 16.36
CA ASP A 105 1.58 -23.63 17.02
C ASP A 105 3.03 -23.24 17.31
N SER A 106 3.65 -23.95 18.26
CA SER A 106 5.04 -23.70 18.62
C SER A 106 5.99 -24.07 17.48
N LEU A 107 6.92 -23.16 17.13
CA LEU A 107 8.00 -23.41 16.17
C LEU A 107 9.33 -23.75 16.85
N ALA A 108 9.32 -24.20 18.11
CA ALA A 108 10.53 -24.49 18.90
C ALA A 108 11.52 -25.47 18.21
N ALA A 109 11.01 -26.32 17.30
CA ALA A 109 11.83 -27.21 16.49
C ALA A 109 12.80 -26.45 15.55
N TYR A 110 12.39 -25.28 15.07
CA TYR A 110 13.11 -24.48 14.06
C TYR A 110 13.70 -23.20 14.64
N THR A 111 13.00 -22.53 15.56
CA THR A 111 13.43 -21.23 16.10
C THR A 111 13.23 -21.13 17.61
N LYS A 112 14.18 -20.48 18.29
CA LYS A 112 14.07 -20.05 19.70
C LYS A 112 13.44 -18.67 19.87
N ALA A 113 12.96 -18.03 18.80
CA ALA A 113 12.35 -16.71 18.88
C ALA A 113 11.08 -16.75 19.72
N ASP A 114 11.05 -15.90 20.76
CA ASP A 114 10.07 -15.96 21.84
C ASP A 114 8.62 -15.93 21.36
N LEU A 115 8.30 -15.09 20.37
CA LEU A 115 6.96 -14.95 19.82
C LEU A 115 6.39 -16.24 19.21
N PHE A 116 7.23 -17.19 18.83
CA PHE A 116 6.82 -18.45 18.19
C PHE A 116 6.78 -19.63 19.16
N GLN A 117 6.96 -19.41 20.46
CA GLN A 117 7.09 -20.52 21.41
C GLN A 117 5.73 -21.04 21.89
N ARG A 118 4.68 -20.20 21.89
CA ARG A 118 3.41 -20.46 22.57
C ARG A 118 2.22 -20.25 21.62
N ALA A 119 1.41 -21.29 21.48
CA ALA A 119 0.15 -21.25 20.72
C ALA A 119 -0.83 -20.23 21.32
N GLY A 120 -1.50 -19.46 20.47
CA GLY A 120 -2.47 -18.42 20.84
C GLY A 120 -1.87 -17.15 21.44
N GLU A 121 -0.53 -17.04 21.55
CA GLU A 121 0.09 -15.84 22.07
C GLU A 121 -0.06 -14.66 21.10
N LYS A 122 -0.55 -13.54 21.63
CA LYS A 122 -0.72 -12.29 20.88
C LYS A 122 0.45 -11.35 21.13
N THR A 123 1.28 -11.17 20.10
CA THR A 123 2.37 -10.19 20.06
C THR A 123 1.84 -8.89 19.45
N PRO A 124 1.91 -7.74 20.14
CA PRO A 124 1.49 -6.46 19.56
C PRO A 124 2.25 -6.15 18.26
N ALA A 125 1.55 -5.54 17.30
CA ALA A 125 2.09 -5.25 15.98
C ALA A 125 1.79 -3.81 15.55
N PHE A 126 2.70 -3.23 14.76
CA PHE A 126 2.42 -2.06 13.94
C PHE A 126 2.83 -2.34 12.50
N VAL A 127 1.92 -2.07 11.57
CA VAL A 127 2.13 -2.34 10.14
C VAL A 127 2.11 -1.03 9.38
N ARG A 128 2.99 -0.92 8.37
CA ARG A 128 2.94 0.16 7.39
C ARG A 128 3.00 -0.42 5.98
N PHE A 129 1.98 -0.07 5.19
CA PHE A 129 1.93 -0.30 3.75
C PHE A 129 2.41 0.95 3.01
N SER A 130 2.92 0.80 1.80
CA SER A 130 3.44 1.93 1.01
C SER A 130 3.59 1.61 -0.47
N THR A 131 3.61 2.61 -1.35
CA THR A 131 4.22 2.48 -2.68
C THR A 131 5.76 2.53 -2.56
N VAL A 132 6.54 2.66 -3.64
CA VAL A 132 8.01 2.78 -3.59
C VAL A 132 8.49 4.12 -4.13
N ALA A 133 8.21 4.40 -5.41
CA ALA A 133 8.84 5.50 -6.15
C ALA A 133 8.22 6.85 -5.81
N GLY A 134 6.91 6.87 -5.53
CA GLY A 134 6.19 8.11 -5.26
C GLY A 134 6.65 8.83 -3.99
N ASN A 135 6.71 10.17 -4.06
CA ASN A 135 6.92 11.04 -2.89
C ASN A 135 5.69 10.99 -1.97
N LYS A 136 5.77 11.51 -0.73
CA LYS A 136 4.70 11.40 0.29
C LYS A 136 3.32 11.87 -0.18
N GLY A 137 3.27 12.88 -1.04
CA GLY A 137 2.04 13.45 -1.62
C GLY A 137 1.54 12.76 -2.90
N SER A 138 2.17 11.67 -3.35
CA SER A 138 1.70 10.88 -4.50
C SER A 138 0.41 10.09 -4.20
N PHE A 139 -0.12 9.41 -5.21
CA PHE A 139 -1.38 8.67 -5.17
C PHE A 139 -1.17 7.18 -4.84
N ASP A 140 -2.17 6.55 -4.21
CA ASP A 140 -2.07 5.18 -3.69
C ASP A 140 -2.01 4.09 -4.77
N LEU A 141 -2.68 4.31 -5.91
CA LEU A 141 -2.90 3.28 -6.92
C LEU A 141 -1.99 3.45 -8.15
N ALA A 142 -0.74 3.88 -7.91
CA ALA A 142 0.32 3.80 -8.90
C ALA A 142 0.59 2.34 -9.30
N ARG A 143 1.04 2.10 -10.54
CA ARG A 143 1.64 0.81 -10.91
C ARG A 143 3.03 0.78 -10.27
N ASP A 144 3.09 0.18 -9.08
CA ASP A 144 4.29 0.19 -8.25
C ASP A 144 4.34 -1.06 -7.36
N VAL A 145 5.51 -1.40 -6.87
CA VAL A 145 5.61 -2.37 -5.77
C VAL A 145 4.92 -1.77 -4.54
N ARG A 146 4.30 -2.63 -3.72
CA ARG A 146 3.82 -2.23 -2.40
C ARG A 146 4.75 -2.74 -1.32
N GLY A 147 5.28 -1.86 -0.48
CA GLY A 147 5.94 -2.23 0.76
C GLY A 147 4.92 -2.77 1.77
N PHE A 148 5.30 -3.80 2.49
CA PHE A 148 4.54 -4.42 3.58
C PHE A 148 5.50 -4.64 4.76
N ALA A 149 5.63 -3.62 5.61
CA ALA A 149 6.52 -3.65 6.77
C ALA A 149 5.74 -3.92 8.06
N VAL A 150 6.14 -4.96 8.80
CA VAL A 150 5.51 -5.38 10.06
C VAL A 150 6.53 -5.28 11.18
N LYS A 151 6.23 -4.49 12.22
CA LYS A 151 6.98 -4.42 13.48
C LYS A 151 6.23 -5.20 14.53
N LEU A 152 6.88 -6.19 15.12
CA LEU A 152 6.36 -7.04 16.19
C LEU A 152 7.10 -6.69 17.48
N TYR A 153 6.35 -6.26 18.49
CA TYR A 153 6.90 -5.86 19.79
C TYR A 153 7.02 -7.10 20.71
N THR A 154 8.04 -7.92 20.48
CA THR A 154 8.24 -9.19 21.21
C THR A 154 8.80 -8.96 22.63
N GLN A 155 8.83 -10.01 23.46
CA GLN A 155 9.42 -9.95 24.81
C GLN A 155 10.96 -9.92 24.80
N GLU A 156 11.59 -10.18 23.66
CA GLU A 156 13.05 -10.22 23.50
C GLU A 156 13.55 -9.25 22.43
N GLY A 157 12.84 -8.11 22.27
CA GLY A 157 13.17 -7.04 21.34
C GLY A 157 12.17 -6.90 20.20
N ASN A 158 12.24 -5.79 19.46
CA ASN A 158 11.40 -5.61 18.28
C ASN A 158 11.90 -6.51 17.14
N TRP A 159 10.98 -7.17 16.44
CA TRP A 159 11.25 -7.82 15.16
C TRP A 159 10.62 -7.02 14.04
N ASP A 160 11.39 -6.63 13.03
CA ASP A 160 10.88 -5.98 11.83
C ASP A 160 10.96 -6.90 10.62
N LEU A 161 9.82 -7.39 10.15
CA LEU A 161 9.71 -8.09 8.87
C LEU A 161 9.37 -7.08 7.78
N VAL A 162 10.40 -6.62 7.06
CA VAL A 162 10.29 -5.53 6.08
C VAL A 162 10.22 -6.10 4.66
N GLY A 163 9.00 -6.42 4.23
CA GLY A 163 8.72 -7.08 2.96
C GLY A 163 8.11 -6.19 1.88
N ASN A 164 7.79 -6.82 0.75
CA ASN A 164 7.03 -6.27 -0.38
C ASN A 164 5.84 -7.18 -0.72
N ASN A 165 4.91 -6.71 -1.54
CA ASN A 165 3.82 -7.54 -2.07
C ASN A 165 4.22 -8.45 -3.24
N ILE A 166 5.52 -8.51 -3.55
CA ILE A 166 6.13 -9.31 -4.61
C ILE A 166 7.26 -10.15 -3.98
N PRO A 167 7.41 -11.44 -4.32
CA PRO A 167 8.36 -12.36 -3.68
C PRO A 167 9.81 -12.21 -4.16
N VAL A 168 10.07 -11.32 -5.11
CA VAL A 168 11.38 -11.06 -5.70
C VAL A 168 11.71 -9.56 -5.71
N PHE A 169 12.96 -9.23 -5.96
CA PHE A 169 13.43 -7.87 -6.16
C PHE A 169 14.01 -7.66 -7.57
N PHE A 170 14.24 -6.41 -7.96
CA PHE A 170 14.77 -6.06 -9.29
C PHE A 170 16.24 -6.42 -9.49
N ILE A 171 17.02 -6.35 -8.42
CA ILE A 171 18.47 -6.44 -8.43
C ILE A 171 18.94 -7.47 -7.41
N GLN A 172 20.10 -8.05 -7.65
CA GLN A 172 20.64 -9.10 -6.80
C GLN A 172 21.55 -8.55 -5.70
N ASP A 173 22.20 -7.39 -5.89
CA ASP A 173 23.16 -6.80 -4.95
C ASP A 173 22.79 -5.36 -4.57
N ALA A 174 22.90 -5.03 -3.28
CA ALA A 174 22.55 -3.73 -2.73
C ALA A 174 23.35 -2.56 -3.32
N ILE A 175 24.55 -2.77 -3.88
CA ILE A 175 25.32 -1.69 -4.50
C ILE A 175 24.58 -1.04 -5.68
N LYS A 176 23.69 -1.78 -6.35
CA LYS A 176 22.86 -1.29 -7.47
C LYS A 176 21.59 -0.59 -7.01
N PHE A 177 21.28 -0.58 -5.72
CA PHE A 177 20.04 0.00 -5.20
C PHE A 177 19.90 1.50 -5.50
N PRO A 178 20.93 2.34 -5.30
CA PRO A 178 20.85 3.75 -5.69
C PRO A 178 20.61 3.93 -7.21
N ASP A 179 21.27 3.11 -8.05
CA ASP A 179 21.09 3.19 -9.50
C ASP A 179 19.65 2.87 -9.92
N LEU A 180 19.08 1.78 -9.39
CA LEU A 180 17.69 1.40 -9.63
C LEU A 180 16.72 2.49 -9.19
N ILE A 181 16.90 3.01 -7.97
CA ILE A 181 15.99 4.03 -7.42
C ILE A 181 16.12 5.36 -8.17
N HIS A 182 17.33 5.77 -8.57
CA HIS A 182 17.51 6.95 -9.43
C HIS A 182 16.86 6.75 -10.80
N ALA A 183 16.96 5.55 -11.38
CA ALA A 183 16.35 5.24 -12.66
C ALA A 183 14.82 5.26 -12.62
N ALA A 184 14.21 4.79 -11.51
CA ALA A 184 12.76 4.72 -11.32
C ALA A 184 12.10 6.00 -10.75
N LYS A 185 12.88 6.87 -10.10
CA LYS A 185 12.44 8.18 -9.63
C LYS A 185 12.37 9.16 -10.79
N GLN A 186 11.81 10.33 -10.50
CA GLN A 186 11.81 11.50 -11.36
C GLN A 186 13.19 11.75 -11.99
N GLU A 187 13.20 12.09 -13.28
CA GLU A 187 14.45 12.45 -13.96
C GLU A 187 15.04 13.74 -13.37
N PRO A 188 16.36 13.80 -13.11
CA PRO A 188 16.96 14.86 -12.30
C PRO A 188 16.99 16.23 -12.98
N ASP A 189 16.84 16.29 -14.31
CA ASP A 189 16.80 17.54 -15.07
C ASP A 189 15.44 18.26 -15.00
N ARG A 190 14.36 17.51 -14.69
CA ARG A 190 12.97 17.97 -14.82
C ARG A 190 12.06 17.65 -13.64
N ASP A 191 12.47 16.76 -12.74
CA ASP A 191 11.73 16.31 -11.56
C ASP A 191 10.34 15.71 -11.86
N PHE A 192 10.22 14.95 -12.97
CA PHE A 192 9.03 14.17 -13.32
C PHE A 192 9.42 12.93 -14.18
N PRO A 193 8.54 11.93 -14.33
CA PRO A 193 7.17 11.79 -13.80
C PRO A 193 7.10 11.38 -12.31
N GLN A 194 6.01 11.73 -11.63
CA GLN A 194 5.75 11.33 -10.24
C GLN A 194 5.10 9.94 -10.18
N ALA A 195 5.68 9.04 -9.38
CA ALA A 195 5.13 7.71 -9.07
C ALA A 195 4.82 6.84 -10.31
N GLN A 196 5.67 6.90 -11.34
CA GLN A 196 5.50 6.16 -12.59
C GLN A 196 6.88 5.75 -13.13
N THR A 197 7.01 4.51 -13.59
CA THR A 197 8.21 3.98 -14.27
C THR A 197 8.17 4.16 -15.80
N ALA A 198 7.09 4.77 -16.32
CA ALA A 198 6.84 4.94 -17.75
C ALA A 198 7.62 6.14 -18.33
N HIS A 199 8.95 6.07 -18.27
CA HIS A 199 9.88 7.08 -18.80
C HIS A 199 11.24 6.45 -19.12
N ASP A 200 12.12 7.21 -19.80
CA ASP A 200 13.34 6.69 -20.43
C ASP A 200 14.33 6.11 -19.42
N THR A 201 14.62 6.81 -18.31
CA THR A 201 15.70 6.37 -17.41
C THR A 201 15.44 5.03 -16.76
N PHE A 202 14.18 4.73 -16.40
CA PHE A 202 13.82 3.44 -15.82
C PHE A 202 14.04 2.33 -16.84
N TRP A 203 13.46 2.46 -18.02
CA TRP A 203 13.54 1.42 -19.03
C TRP A 203 14.94 1.31 -19.66
N ASP A 204 15.75 2.37 -19.68
CA ASP A 204 17.16 2.27 -20.06
C ASP A 204 17.92 1.36 -19.09
N PHE A 205 17.84 1.65 -17.77
CA PHE A 205 18.49 0.87 -16.74
C PHE A 205 18.05 -0.60 -16.78
N ILE A 206 16.74 -0.85 -16.87
CA ILE A 206 16.18 -2.20 -16.91
C ILE A 206 16.63 -2.94 -18.18
N SER A 207 16.67 -2.27 -19.33
CA SER A 207 17.15 -2.87 -20.59
C SER A 207 18.65 -3.20 -20.62
N LEU A 208 19.40 -2.73 -19.62
CA LEU A 208 20.83 -2.99 -19.44
C LEU A 208 21.12 -3.83 -18.18
N THR A 209 20.06 -4.26 -17.47
CA THR A 209 20.14 -4.98 -16.19
C THR A 209 19.23 -6.22 -16.27
N PRO A 210 19.62 -7.27 -17.03
CA PRO A 210 18.76 -8.42 -17.30
C PRO A 210 18.31 -9.19 -16.04
N GLU A 211 19.05 -9.10 -14.92
CA GLU A 211 18.62 -9.67 -13.62
C GLU A 211 17.22 -9.19 -13.17
N SER A 212 16.74 -8.06 -13.70
CA SER A 212 15.40 -7.53 -13.40
C SER A 212 14.26 -8.21 -14.15
N MET A 213 14.50 -9.07 -15.15
CA MET A 213 13.45 -9.56 -16.06
C MET A 213 12.34 -10.37 -15.35
N ASN A 214 12.67 -11.11 -14.29
CA ASN A 214 11.65 -11.73 -13.45
C ASN A 214 10.74 -10.67 -12.82
N MET A 215 11.35 -9.70 -12.13
CA MET A 215 10.63 -8.60 -11.49
C MET A 215 9.78 -7.77 -12.48
N VAL A 216 10.25 -7.56 -13.71
CA VAL A 216 9.49 -6.86 -14.76
C VAL A 216 8.16 -7.55 -15.02
N MET A 217 8.11 -8.89 -15.05
CA MET A 217 6.84 -9.61 -15.23
C MET A 217 5.87 -9.37 -14.07
N TRP A 218 6.38 -9.33 -12.84
CA TRP A 218 5.57 -9.00 -11.66
C TRP A 218 5.04 -7.57 -11.71
N ILE A 219 5.88 -6.58 -12.00
CA ILE A 219 5.45 -5.17 -11.94
C ILE A 219 4.54 -4.76 -13.08
N MET A 220 4.63 -5.44 -14.22
CA MET A 220 3.73 -5.23 -15.36
C MET A 220 2.44 -6.04 -15.24
N SER A 221 2.36 -7.01 -14.33
CA SER A 221 1.11 -7.68 -13.98
C SER A 221 0.22 -6.81 -13.09
N ASP A 222 -0.98 -7.29 -12.79
CA ASP A 222 -1.90 -6.57 -11.91
C ASP A 222 -1.50 -6.61 -10.43
N ARG A 223 -0.45 -7.38 -10.06
CA ARG A 223 0.10 -7.44 -8.69
C ARG A 223 0.45 -6.06 -8.13
N THR A 224 0.78 -5.09 -8.99
CA THR A 224 1.19 -3.73 -8.64
C THR A 224 0.09 -2.69 -8.74
N ILE A 225 -1.15 -3.11 -8.98
CA ILE A 225 -2.35 -2.28 -8.88
C ILE A 225 -3.42 -3.00 -8.01
N PRO A 226 -3.06 -3.37 -6.76
CA PRO A 226 -3.96 -4.11 -5.88
C PRO A 226 -5.20 -3.28 -5.56
N ARG A 227 -6.36 -3.94 -5.44
CA ARG A 227 -7.63 -3.25 -5.13
C ARG A 227 -7.63 -2.63 -3.73
N SER A 228 -6.88 -3.22 -2.81
CA SER A 228 -6.68 -2.74 -1.44
C SER A 228 -5.40 -3.37 -0.89
N PHE A 229 -4.77 -2.73 0.11
CA PHE A 229 -3.75 -3.40 0.93
C PHE A 229 -4.24 -4.73 1.52
N ARG A 230 -5.55 -4.83 1.81
CA ARG A 230 -6.19 -6.01 2.41
C ARG A 230 -6.26 -7.22 1.46
N PHE A 231 -6.06 -7.01 0.16
CA PHE A 231 -6.20 -8.03 -0.90
C PHE A 231 -4.89 -8.32 -1.63
N MET A 232 -3.76 -8.01 -1.01
CA MET A 232 -2.44 -8.33 -1.56
C MET A 232 -1.67 -9.24 -0.60
N GLU A 233 -0.82 -10.06 -1.18
CA GLU A 233 0.20 -10.81 -0.43
C GLU A 233 1.31 -9.90 0.07
N GLY A 234 2.13 -10.44 0.97
CA GLY A 234 3.40 -9.86 1.40
C GLY A 234 4.48 -10.93 1.42
N PHE A 235 5.73 -10.54 1.25
CA PHE A 235 6.86 -11.45 1.18
C PHE A 235 8.09 -10.82 1.79
N GLY A 236 8.84 -11.58 2.57
CA GLY A 236 10.15 -11.17 3.06
C GLY A 236 11.20 -11.01 1.95
N VAL A 237 10.94 -11.57 0.77
CA VAL A 237 11.83 -11.69 -0.41
C VAL A 237 13.04 -12.58 -0.16
N HIS A 238 13.84 -12.20 0.83
CA HIS A 238 15.10 -12.85 1.14
C HIS A 238 14.91 -14.19 1.84
N THR A 239 15.91 -15.04 1.68
CA THR A 239 16.11 -16.19 2.56
C THR A 239 16.74 -15.70 3.87
N PHE A 240 16.14 -16.04 5.00
CA PHE A 240 16.66 -15.82 6.36
C PHE A 240 17.01 -17.17 6.99
N ARG A 241 17.44 -17.15 8.26
CA ARG A 241 17.65 -18.35 9.07
C ARG A 241 16.78 -18.32 10.31
N PHE A 242 16.16 -19.45 10.62
CA PHE A 242 15.65 -19.77 11.94
C PHE A 242 16.69 -20.59 12.71
N ILE A 243 16.93 -20.21 13.96
CA ILE A 243 17.92 -20.85 14.85
C ILE A 243 17.19 -21.41 16.07
N ASN A 244 17.22 -22.72 16.26
CA ASN A 244 16.54 -23.37 17.38
C ASN A 244 17.39 -23.36 18.68
N ALA A 245 16.84 -23.92 19.77
CA ALA A 245 17.52 -23.99 21.07
C ALA A 245 18.81 -24.83 21.07
N LYS A 246 19.02 -25.69 20.05
CA LYS A 246 20.24 -26.47 19.83
C LYS A 246 21.24 -25.76 18.90
N ASN A 247 20.98 -24.50 18.55
CA ASN A 247 21.74 -23.71 17.58
C ASN A 247 21.79 -24.33 16.17
N GLN A 248 20.80 -25.14 15.80
CA GLN A 248 20.67 -25.65 14.44
C GLN A 248 19.97 -24.59 13.59
N SER A 249 20.45 -24.41 12.35
CA SER A 249 19.91 -23.47 11.39
C SER A 249 18.95 -24.15 10.41
N THR A 250 17.84 -23.49 10.11
CA THR A 250 16.92 -23.82 9.03
C THR A 250 16.70 -22.57 8.19
N PHE A 251 16.87 -22.65 6.87
CA PHE A 251 16.55 -21.52 6.00
C PHE A 251 15.04 -21.26 5.99
N VAL A 252 14.66 -19.99 5.89
CA VAL A 252 13.26 -19.58 5.90
C VAL A 252 12.97 -18.46 4.91
N LYS A 253 11.90 -18.60 4.12
CA LYS A 253 11.26 -17.49 3.38
C LYS A 253 9.88 -17.19 3.98
N PHE A 254 9.57 -15.92 4.20
CA PHE A 254 8.33 -15.45 4.84
C PHE A 254 7.29 -14.99 3.82
N HIS A 255 6.03 -15.39 4.03
CA HIS A 255 4.88 -15.08 3.18
C HIS A 255 3.69 -14.61 4.03
N TRP A 256 3.09 -13.47 3.70
CA TRP A 256 1.81 -13.02 4.23
C TRP A 256 0.71 -13.32 3.21
N LYS A 257 -0.22 -14.21 3.56
CA LYS A 257 -1.36 -14.57 2.72
C LYS A 257 -2.64 -13.85 3.20
N PRO A 258 -3.27 -12.98 2.40
CA PRO A 258 -4.45 -12.24 2.84
C PRO A 258 -5.64 -13.19 3.03
N LYS A 259 -6.29 -13.13 4.19
CA LYS A 259 -7.50 -13.94 4.47
C LYS A 259 -8.67 -13.57 3.55
N LEU A 260 -8.67 -12.36 3.00
CA LEU A 260 -9.69 -11.88 2.06
C LEU A 260 -9.38 -12.22 0.59
N GLY A 261 -8.33 -13.01 0.34
CA GLY A 261 -7.90 -13.42 -1.01
C GLY A 261 -7.26 -12.29 -1.83
N LEU A 262 -6.81 -12.63 -3.03
CA LEU A 262 -6.15 -11.70 -3.94
C LEU A 262 -7.17 -10.95 -4.81
N GLN A 263 -6.94 -9.65 -5.02
CA GLN A 263 -7.70 -8.85 -5.98
C GLN A 263 -6.92 -7.60 -6.41
N SER A 264 -6.96 -7.31 -7.70
CA SER A 264 -6.43 -6.09 -8.32
C SER A 264 -7.48 -5.39 -9.17
N VAL A 265 -7.20 -4.13 -9.53
CA VAL A 265 -8.00 -3.37 -10.49
C VAL A 265 -7.44 -3.50 -11.90
N ALA A 266 -8.18 -3.03 -12.90
CA ALA A 266 -7.65 -2.87 -14.26
C ALA A 266 -6.84 -1.56 -14.37
N TRP A 267 -5.92 -1.44 -15.35
CA TRP A 267 -5.07 -0.24 -15.44
C TRP A 267 -5.86 1.07 -15.67
N ASN A 268 -6.84 1.07 -16.58
CA ASN A 268 -7.67 2.25 -16.81
C ASN A 268 -8.48 2.64 -15.56
N GLU A 269 -8.94 1.65 -14.80
CA GLU A 269 -9.62 1.83 -13.52
C GLU A 269 -8.68 2.46 -12.49
N ALA A 270 -7.43 1.99 -12.39
CA ALA A 270 -6.41 2.57 -11.50
C ALA A 270 -6.18 4.06 -11.77
N VAL A 271 -6.04 4.44 -13.04
CA VAL A 271 -5.85 5.83 -13.46
C VAL A 271 -7.05 6.70 -13.04
N LYS A 272 -8.28 6.21 -13.25
CA LYS A 272 -9.50 6.92 -12.86
C LYS A 272 -9.66 7.03 -11.34
N ILE A 273 -9.35 5.98 -10.59
CA ILE A 273 -9.35 6.00 -9.12
C ILE A 273 -8.39 7.07 -8.62
N ASN A 274 -7.15 7.14 -9.14
CA ASN A 274 -6.20 8.15 -8.69
C ASN A 274 -6.66 9.59 -8.96
N GLY A 275 -7.47 9.81 -9.99
CA GLY A 275 -8.11 11.10 -10.26
C GLY A 275 -9.27 11.42 -9.32
N ALA A 276 -10.05 10.40 -8.91
CA ALA A 276 -11.23 10.56 -8.06
C ALA A 276 -10.90 10.57 -6.55
N ASP A 277 -10.02 9.67 -6.10
CA ASP A 277 -9.58 9.52 -4.71
C ASP A 277 -8.12 9.03 -4.66
N PRO A 278 -7.13 9.95 -4.63
CA PRO A 278 -5.71 9.56 -4.54
C PRO A 278 -5.34 8.90 -3.20
N ASP A 279 -6.23 8.95 -2.19
CA ASP A 279 -6.10 8.30 -0.88
C ASP A 279 -6.91 6.99 -0.77
N PHE A 280 -7.28 6.37 -1.90
CA PHE A 280 -8.17 5.21 -1.95
C PHE A 280 -7.78 4.04 -1.03
N HIS A 281 -6.52 3.62 -1.01
CA HIS A 281 -6.09 2.50 -0.16
C HIS A 281 -6.07 2.90 1.31
N ARG A 282 -5.69 4.14 1.62
CA ARG A 282 -5.66 4.67 2.98
C ARG A 282 -7.06 4.78 3.57
N ARG A 283 -8.00 5.28 2.77
CA ARG A 283 -9.41 5.39 3.11
C ARG A 283 -10.04 4.01 3.28
N ASP A 284 -9.74 3.06 2.39
CA ASP A 284 -10.22 1.68 2.50
C ASP A 284 -9.74 1.01 3.81
N LEU A 285 -8.44 1.12 4.15
CA LEU A 285 -7.92 0.56 5.39
C LEU A 285 -8.56 1.22 6.63
N TRP A 286 -8.67 2.55 6.64
CA TRP A 286 -9.30 3.29 7.73
C TRP A 286 -10.76 2.85 7.91
N ALA A 287 -11.55 2.82 6.83
CA ALA A 287 -12.96 2.45 6.89
C ALA A 287 -13.16 0.99 7.32
N ALA A 288 -12.31 0.07 6.84
CA ALA A 288 -12.37 -1.35 7.24
C ALA A 288 -12.15 -1.51 8.75
N ILE A 289 -11.15 -0.84 9.32
CA ILE A 289 -10.87 -0.92 10.76
C ILE A 289 -11.96 -0.22 11.58
N GLN A 290 -12.41 0.97 11.18
CA GLN A 290 -13.46 1.70 11.90
C GLN A 290 -14.82 0.97 11.90
N SER A 291 -15.08 0.16 10.88
CA SER A 291 -16.31 -0.65 10.80
C SER A 291 -16.21 -2.01 11.48
N GLY A 292 -15.06 -2.36 12.09
CA GLY A 292 -14.82 -3.66 12.71
C GLY A 292 -14.52 -4.79 11.72
N ASN A 293 -14.41 -4.49 10.42
CA ASN A 293 -14.00 -5.43 9.37
C ASN A 293 -12.47 -5.53 9.31
N PHE A 294 -11.87 -5.99 10.41
CA PHE A 294 -10.42 -6.03 10.59
C PHE A 294 -9.74 -6.88 9.51
N PRO A 295 -8.76 -6.33 8.77
CA PRO A 295 -8.02 -7.12 7.81
C PRO A 295 -7.05 -8.08 8.48
N GLU A 296 -6.96 -9.27 7.90
CA GLU A 296 -6.13 -10.36 8.41
C GLU A 296 -5.22 -10.95 7.33
N TRP A 297 -4.01 -11.30 7.72
CA TRP A 297 -3.05 -12.06 6.91
C TRP A 297 -2.51 -13.23 7.70
N GLU A 298 -2.34 -14.38 7.05
CA GLU A 298 -1.66 -15.53 7.63
C GLU A 298 -0.16 -15.44 7.32
N LEU A 299 0.68 -15.53 8.34
CA LEU A 299 2.11 -15.75 8.13
C LEU A 299 2.31 -17.22 7.77
N GLN A 300 2.91 -17.45 6.62
CA GLN A 300 3.35 -18.76 6.18
C GLN A 300 4.86 -18.74 5.92
N VAL A 301 5.52 -19.88 6.12
CA VAL A 301 6.97 -20.02 5.98
C VAL A 301 7.32 -21.20 5.08
N GLN A 302 8.27 -21.00 4.18
CA GLN A 302 8.97 -22.10 3.51
C GLN A 302 10.22 -22.41 4.32
N LEU A 303 10.31 -23.62 4.87
CA LEU A 303 11.42 -24.09 5.71
C LEU A 303 12.21 -25.15 4.97
N PHE A 304 13.53 -24.98 4.87
CA PHE A 304 14.40 -25.92 4.16
C PHE A 304 15.82 -25.92 4.73
N ASP A 305 16.58 -26.96 4.44
CA ASP A 305 17.96 -27.15 4.88
C ASP A 305 18.98 -26.85 3.77
N GLN A 306 20.25 -27.10 4.05
CA GLN A 306 21.34 -26.89 3.10
C GLN A 306 21.25 -27.87 1.92
N ASP A 307 20.84 -29.12 2.15
CA ASP A 307 20.73 -30.14 1.10
C ASP A 307 19.67 -29.74 0.06
N PHE A 308 18.54 -29.18 0.49
CA PHE A 308 17.58 -28.59 -0.44
C PHE A 308 18.17 -27.38 -1.16
N ALA A 309 18.85 -26.47 -0.45
CA ALA A 309 19.43 -25.27 -1.05
C ALA A 309 20.47 -25.60 -2.14
N ASP A 310 21.29 -26.63 -1.93
CA ASP A 310 22.33 -27.08 -2.88
C ASP A 310 21.77 -27.84 -4.08
N SER A 311 20.59 -28.46 -3.93
CA SER A 311 19.92 -29.23 -4.99
C SER A 311 18.87 -28.43 -5.76
N PHE A 312 18.46 -27.28 -5.26
CA PHE A 312 17.49 -26.43 -5.93
C PHE A 312 18.11 -25.78 -7.17
N ASP A 313 17.32 -25.70 -8.24
CA ASP A 313 17.76 -25.24 -9.55
C ASP A 313 18.21 -23.77 -9.59
N PHE A 314 17.87 -22.98 -8.57
CA PHE A 314 18.21 -21.58 -8.45
C PHE A 314 18.88 -21.33 -7.10
N ASP A 315 19.75 -20.33 -7.03
CA ASP A 315 20.36 -19.95 -5.78
C ASP A 315 19.31 -19.35 -4.82
N VAL A 316 19.15 -19.96 -3.64
CA VAL A 316 18.20 -19.49 -2.62
C VAL A 316 18.60 -18.13 -2.02
N LEU A 317 19.84 -17.69 -2.24
CA LEU A 317 20.35 -16.38 -1.83
C LEU A 317 20.12 -15.30 -2.90
N ASP A 318 19.64 -15.67 -4.10
CA ASP A 318 19.30 -14.72 -5.16
C ASP A 318 17.91 -14.11 -4.90
N PRO A 319 17.81 -12.82 -4.55
CA PRO A 319 16.53 -12.17 -4.27
C PRO A 319 15.67 -11.96 -5.53
N THR A 320 16.20 -12.24 -6.72
CA THR A 320 15.43 -12.24 -7.98
C THR A 320 14.72 -13.57 -8.23
N LYS A 321 14.84 -14.55 -7.31
CA LYS A 321 14.29 -15.90 -7.45
C LYS A 321 13.26 -16.26 -6.38
N ILE A 322 12.25 -17.02 -6.81
CA ILE A 322 11.27 -17.66 -5.93
C ILE A 322 11.60 -19.15 -5.74
N ILE A 323 11.08 -19.72 -4.65
CA ILE A 323 10.88 -21.16 -4.54
C ILE A 323 9.38 -21.38 -4.82
N PRO A 324 8.99 -22.00 -5.95
CA PRO A 324 7.59 -22.27 -6.27
C PRO A 324 6.86 -23.00 -5.13
N GLU A 325 5.62 -22.61 -4.85
CA GLU A 325 4.81 -23.21 -3.77
C GLU A 325 4.53 -24.69 -4.02
N GLU A 326 4.56 -25.14 -5.27
CA GLU A 326 4.38 -26.53 -5.68
C GLU A 326 5.62 -27.40 -5.37
N ILE A 327 6.80 -26.80 -5.28
CA ILE A 327 8.05 -27.49 -4.92
C ILE A 327 8.20 -27.54 -3.40
N LEU A 328 8.00 -26.39 -2.74
CA LEU A 328 8.07 -26.28 -1.29
C LEU A 328 6.84 -25.53 -0.76
N PRO A 329 5.78 -26.25 -0.35
CA PRO A 329 4.56 -25.62 0.14
C PRO A 329 4.82 -24.78 1.41
N PRO A 330 4.33 -23.52 1.45
CA PRO A 330 4.46 -22.68 2.63
C PRO A 330 3.57 -23.19 3.77
N GLN A 331 4.11 -23.23 5.00
CA GLN A 331 3.44 -23.72 6.20
C GLN A 331 2.89 -22.56 7.03
N PRO A 332 1.60 -22.55 7.40
CA PRO A 332 1.03 -21.48 8.22
C PRO A 332 1.52 -21.55 9.67
N VAL A 333 1.90 -20.41 10.24
CA VAL A 333 2.48 -20.34 11.60
C VAL A 333 1.79 -19.35 12.53
N GLY A 334 0.95 -18.48 11.99
CA GLY A 334 0.16 -17.53 12.77
C GLY A 334 -0.58 -16.54 11.90
N ARG A 335 -1.30 -15.61 12.52
CA ARG A 335 -2.06 -14.57 11.82
C ARG A 335 -1.78 -13.18 12.35
N LEU A 336 -1.73 -12.21 11.46
CA LEU A 336 -1.69 -10.79 11.74
C LEU A 336 -3.11 -10.23 11.57
N VAL A 337 -3.61 -9.53 12.59
CA VAL A 337 -4.91 -8.84 12.57
C VAL A 337 -4.67 -7.36 12.86
N LEU A 338 -5.16 -6.45 12.01
CA LEU A 338 -5.09 -5.01 12.26
C LEU A 338 -6.42 -4.50 12.79
N ASP A 339 -6.41 -3.99 14.02
CA ASP A 339 -7.62 -3.73 14.80
C ASP A 339 -7.78 -2.27 15.26
N ARG A 340 -6.78 -1.41 15.03
CA ARG A 340 -6.81 -0.04 15.52
C ARG A 340 -6.04 0.93 14.62
N MET A 341 -6.65 2.08 14.34
CA MET A 341 -5.99 3.18 13.64
C MET A 341 -5.07 3.98 14.59
N PRO A 342 -3.99 4.58 14.08
CA PRO A 342 -3.18 5.51 14.86
C PRO A 342 -4.02 6.70 15.34
N ASP A 343 -3.75 7.20 16.54
CA ASP A 343 -4.36 8.42 17.06
C ASP A 343 -3.81 9.65 16.32
N ASN A 344 -2.53 9.61 15.97
CA ASN A 344 -1.90 10.66 15.17
C ASN A 344 -1.00 10.07 14.07
N PHE A 345 -1.36 10.35 12.82
CA PHE A 345 -0.63 9.87 11.64
C PHE A 345 0.86 10.23 11.68
N PHE A 346 1.21 11.46 12.05
CA PHE A 346 2.62 11.89 12.08
C PHE A 346 3.41 11.19 13.20
N ALA A 347 2.86 11.18 14.41
CA ALA A 347 3.50 10.60 15.59
C ALA A 347 3.81 9.10 15.43
N GLU A 348 2.95 8.38 14.73
CA GLU A 348 3.02 6.92 14.68
C GLU A 348 3.38 6.41 13.28
N THR A 349 2.68 6.84 12.23
CA THR A 349 2.92 6.33 10.87
C THR A 349 4.08 7.02 10.16
N GLU A 350 4.21 8.35 10.28
CA GLU A 350 5.34 9.04 9.65
C GLU A 350 6.64 8.71 10.39
N GLN A 351 6.61 8.72 11.72
CA GLN A 351 7.80 8.56 12.56
C GLN A 351 8.22 7.11 12.86
N VAL A 352 7.42 6.09 12.54
CA VAL A 352 7.87 4.70 12.69
C VAL A 352 9.12 4.41 11.84
N ALA A 353 10.08 3.69 12.39
CA ALA A 353 11.26 3.19 11.69
C ALA A 353 11.23 1.65 11.72
N PHE A 354 11.29 1.04 10.54
CA PHE A 354 11.46 -0.41 10.37
C PHE A 354 12.89 -0.67 9.91
N MET A 355 13.50 -1.78 10.31
CA MET A 355 14.87 -2.12 9.89
C MET A 355 15.03 -3.63 9.75
N THR A 356 15.54 -4.13 8.62
CA THR A 356 15.77 -5.58 8.44
C THR A 356 16.72 -6.16 9.47
N GLN A 357 17.67 -5.37 9.99
CA GLN A 357 18.60 -5.79 11.05
C GLN A 357 17.94 -6.03 12.41
N ASN A 358 16.70 -5.57 12.64
CA ASN A 358 16.00 -5.76 13.91
C ASN A 358 15.40 -7.16 13.95
N VAL A 359 16.18 -8.14 14.41
CA VAL A 359 15.76 -9.53 14.61
C VAL A 359 15.95 -9.94 16.08
N PRO A 360 15.01 -10.70 16.67
CA PRO A 360 15.15 -11.25 18.02
C PRO A 360 16.04 -12.51 18.00
N PRO A 361 16.53 -12.99 19.17
CA PRO A 361 17.20 -14.28 19.25
C PRO A 361 16.38 -15.39 18.58
N GLY A 362 17.00 -16.19 17.71
CA GLY A 362 16.32 -17.26 16.97
C GLY A 362 15.95 -16.95 15.53
N ILE A 363 16.16 -15.71 15.07
CA ILE A 363 16.10 -15.31 13.66
C ILE A 363 17.45 -14.70 13.28
N ASP A 364 18.05 -15.12 12.18
CA ASP A 364 19.35 -14.63 11.71
C ASP A 364 19.35 -14.47 10.18
N PHE A 365 20.44 -13.96 9.63
CA PHE A 365 20.57 -13.59 8.23
C PHE A 365 21.20 -14.70 7.38
N SER A 366 20.90 -14.70 6.08
CA SER A 366 21.65 -15.46 5.07
C SER A 366 22.70 -14.57 4.39
N ASN A 367 23.42 -15.13 3.41
CA ASN A 367 24.41 -14.40 2.62
C ASN A 367 23.82 -13.71 1.38
N ASP A 368 22.49 -13.55 1.31
CA ASP A 368 21.84 -12.73 0.27
C ASP A 368 22.46 -11.30 0.25
N PRO A 369 23.15 -10.91 -0.84
CA PRO A 369 23.94 -9.68 -0.85
C PRO A 369 23.07 -8.41 -0.83
N LEU A 370 21.80 -8.50 -1.26
CA LEU A 370 20.85 -7.41 -1.13
C LEU A 370 20.40 -7.25 0.33
N LEU A 371 20.08 -8.34 1.02
CA LEU A 371 19.72 -8.31 2.45
C LEU A 371 20.85 -7.71 3.30
N GLN A 372 22.09 -8.10 3.04
CA GLN A 372 23.27 -7.61 3.76
C GLN A 372 23.42 -6.08 3.66
N GLY A 373 23.26 -5.50 2.46
CA GLY A 373 23.29 -4.04 2.32
C GLY A 373 22.10 -3.32 2.93
N ARG A 374 20.91 -3.95 2.93
CA ARG A 374 19.72 -3.42 3.62
C ARG A 374 19.95 -3.33 5.13
N ASN A 375 20.61 -4.31 5.75
CA ASN A 375 20.89 -4.28 7.19
C ASN A 375 21.61 -2.99 7.62
N PHE A 376 22.53 -2.47 6.81
CA PHE A 376 23.17 -1.17 7.06
C PHE A 376 22.21 0.02 6.80
N SER A 377 21.62 0.08 5.60
CA SER A 377 20.95 1.29 5.09
C SER A 377 19.79 1.77 5.97
N TYR A 378 18.99 0.85 6.52
CA TYR A 378 17.82 1.22 7.31
C TYR A 378 18.17 1.88 8.64
N LEU A 379 19.32 1.55 9.25
CA LEU A 379 19.80 2.22 10.45
C LEU A 379 20.28 3.63 10.12
N ASP A 380 21.11 3.75 9.08
CA ASP A 380 21.73 5.02 8.66
C ASP A 380 20.69 6.09 8.27
N THR A 381 19.71 5.72 7.44
CA THR A 381 18.74 6.70 6.89
C THR A 381 17.89 7.39 7.98
N GLN A 382 17.74 6.78 9.17
CA GLN A 382 16.98 7.39 10.27
C GLN A 382 17.68 8.61 10.88
N LEU A 383 19.00 8.71 10.79
CA LEU A 383 19.76 9.81 11.38
C LEU A 383 19.25 11.16 10.89
N LYS A 384 19.12 11.32 9.57
CA LYS A 384 18.60 12.56 8.98
C LYS A 384 17.08 12.63 9.06
N ARG A 385 16.39 11.50 8.81
CA ARG A 385 14.92 11.48 8.73
C ARG A 385 14.26 11.79 10.07
N LEU A 386 14.79 11.26 11.16
CA LEU A 386 14.22 11.36 12.51
C LEU A 386 15.10 12.17 13.48
N GLY A 387 16.02 12.97 12.92
CA GLY A 387 16.79 13.98 13.65
C GLY A 387 17.96 13.48 14.49
N GLY A 388 18.18 12.17 14.61
CA GLY A 388 19.36 11.64 15.29
C GLY A 388 19.25 10.17 15.71
N PRO A 389 20.20 9.66 16.51
CA PRO A 389 20.25 8.26 16.93
C PRO A 389 19.14 7.88 17.93
N ASN A 390 18.49 8.87 18.55
CA ASN A 390 17.43 8.68 19.54
C ASN A 390 16.03 8.43 18.95
N PHE A 391 15.93 8.06 17.67
CA PHE A 391 14.65 7.72 17.05
C PHE A 391 13.93 6.56 17.77
N THR A 392 14.66 5.74 18.52
CA THR A 392 14.15 4.66 19.38
C THR A 392 13.41 5.18 20.62
N HIS A 393 13.60 6.45 21.01
CA HIS A 393 12.85 7.08 22.10
C HIS A 393 11.42 7.42 21.71
N LEU A 394 11.14 7.57 20.41
CA LEU A 394 9.81 7.82 19.88
C LEU A 394 8.87 6.67 20.28
N PRO A 395 7.68 6.93 20.84
CA PRO A 395 6.82 5.90 21.43
C PRO A 395 6.49 4.71 20.52
N ILE A 396 6.33 4.97 19.21
CA ILE A 396 6.03 3.93 18.21
C ILE A 396 7.23 3.02 17.91
N ASN A 397 8.46 3.50 18.09
CA ASN A 397 9.69 2.74 17.85
C ASN A 397 10.21 2.06 19.12
N ALA A 398 9.88 2.61 20.30
CA ALA A 398 10.37 2.11 21.57
C ALA A 398 9.93 0.65 21.80
N PRO A 399 10.85 -0.25 22.19
CA PRO A 399 10.51 -1.63 22.50
C PRO A 399 9.51 -1.70 23.67
N LYS A 400 8.70 -2.76 23.69
CA LYS A 400 7.72 -3.02 24.76
C LYS A 400 8.21 -4.07 25.77
N CYS A 401 9.45 -4.52 25.64
CA CYS A 401 10.16 -5.35 26.60
C CYS A 401 11.11 -4.52 27.48
N PRO A 402 11.66 -5.07 28.58
CA PRO A 402 12.75 -4.44 29.30
C PRO A 402 13.95 -4.19 28.37
N PHE A 403 14.54 -2.99 28.46
CA PHE A 403 15.75 -2.63 27.73
C PHE A 403 16.66 -1.80 28.63
N ALA A 404 17.96 -2.05 28.55
CA ALA A 404 18.98 -1.32 29.31
C ALA A 404 20.29 -1.35 28.52
N HIS A 405 20.92 -0.18 28.36
CA HIS A 405 22.18 -0.01 27.65
C HIS A 405 22.98 1.16 28.24
N PHE A 406 24.21 1.33 27.76
CA PHE A 406 25.10 2.40 28.16
C PHE A 406 25.15 3.58 27.17
N GLN A 407 24.38 3.54 26.08
CA GLN A 407 24.25 4.67 25.15
C GLN A 407 23.64 5.89 25.85
N GLN A 408 24.12 7.09 25.53
CA GLN A 408 23.73 8.37 26.15
C GLN A 408 23.75 9.51 25.13
N ASP A 409 23.12 10.62 25.48
CA ASP A 409 23.11 11.90 24.75
C ASP A 409 22.49 11.79 23.34
N GLY A 410 22.94 12.61 22.39
CA GLY A 410 22.33 12.72 21.06
C GLY A 410 21.16 13.70 21.01
N HIS A 411 20.77 14.08 19.79
CA HIS A 411 19.66 15.01 19.57
C HIS A 411 18.35 14.46 20.18
N MET A 412 17.59 15.32 20.85
CA MET A 412 16.31 14.96 21.51
C MET A 412 16.42 13.77 22.49
N ALA A 413 17.50 13.72 23.29
CA ALA A 413 17.69 12.72 24.34
C ALA A 413 16.65 12.89 25.47
N MET A 414 15.59 12.09 25.43
CA MET A 414 14.52 12.08 26.45
C MET A 414 14.83 11.16 27.63
N ARG A 415 15.75 10.20 27.46
CA ARG A 415 16.15 9.21 28.46
C ARG A 415 17.65 8.99 28.32
N ASN A 416 18.37 9.02 29.45
CA ASN A 416 19.81 8.75 29.53
C ASN A 416 20.07 7.81 30.72
N PRO A 417 21.15 7.00 30.70
CA PRO A 417 21.61 6.29 31.88
C PRO A 417 21.83 7.26 33.05
N THR A 418 21.43 6.86 34.26
CA THR A 418 21.68 7.61 35.50
C THR A 418 22.77 6.90 36.32
N GLY A 419 23.44 7.63 37.22
CA GLY A 419 24.54 7.09 38.02
C GLY A 419 25.92 7.44 37.45
N ARG A 420 26.94 6.65 37.79
CA ARG A 420 28.34 6.97 37.48
C ARG A 420 28.86 6.26 36.22
N ALA A 421 28.28 5.11 35.86
CA ALA A 421 28.78 4.27 34.78
C ALA A 421 27.92 4.36 33.50
N ASN A 422 28.56 4.76 32.41
CA ASN A 422 28.05 4.73 31.03
C ASN A 422 28.93 3.83 30.13
N TYR A 423 29.59 2.83 30.72
CA TYR A 423 30.49 1.91 30.03
C TYR A 423 30.51 0.54 30.70
N GLN A 424 30.96 -0.47 29.95
CA GLN A 424 31.25 -1.81 30.46
C GLN A 424 32.54 -2.38 29.83
N PRO A 425 33.33 -3.19 30.57
CA PRO A 425 33.15 -3.51 32.00
C PRO A 425 33.42 -2.30 32.91
N ASN A 426 32.79 -2.25 34.09
CA ASN A 426 33.04 -1.23 35.11
C ASN A 426 33.12 -1.83 36.52
N SER A 427 33.91 -1.23 37.40
CA SER A 427 34.15 -1.69 38.78
C SER A 427 33.17 -1.12 39.80
N PHE A 428 32.28 -0.20 39.40
CA PHE A 428 31.27 0.38 40.28
C PHE A 428 30.12 -0.59 40.58
N GLY A 429 30.02 -1.71 39.84
CA GLY A 429 28.92 -2.67 39.99
C GLY A 429 27.59 -2.14 39.45
N GLU A 430 27.62 -1.04 38.67
CA GLU A 430 26.43 -0.37 38.14
C GLU A 430 26.13 -0.78 36.69
N GLY A 431 24.87 -0.64 36.28
CA GLY A 431 24.39 -0.80 34.91
C GLY A 431 24.19 -2.25 34.44
N PRO A 432 23.73 -2.45 33.19
CA PRO A 432 23.43 -3.76 32.63
C PRO A 432 24.67 -4.65 32.44
N ARG A 433 24.45 -5.95 32.23
CA ARG A 433 25.48 -6.97 31.93
C ARG A 433 25.05 -7.81 30.74
N GLU A 434 26.03 -8.30 29.98
CA GLU A 434 25.78 -9.27 28.90
C GLU A 434 25.27 -10.61 29.47
N SER A 435 24.47 -11.33 28.68
CA SER A 435 23.93 -12.63 29.04
C SER A 435 24.26 -13.64 27.96
N PRO A 436 25.29 -14.49 28.12
CA PRO A 436 25.60 -15.53 27.13
C PRO A 436 24.47 -16.55 26.93
N ALA A 437 23.64 -16.79 27.96
CA ALA A 437 22.57 -17.78 27.90
C ALA A 437 21.32 -17.28 27.15
N ARG A 438 21.03 -15.97 27.21
CA ARG A 438 19.84 -15.36 26.57
C ARG A 438 20.16 -14.46 25.39
N GLY A 439 21.41 -14.03 25.26
CA GLY A 439 21.85 -13.07 24.27
C GLY A 439 21.68 -13.60 22.85
N PHE A 440 21.53 -12.67 21.92
CA PHE A 440 21.58 -12.98 20.50
C PHE A 440 22.95 -13.58 20.14
N THR A 441 22.94 -14.67 19.38
CA THR A 441 24.13 -15.33 18.86
C THR A 441 23.93 -15.58 17.38
N HIS A 442 24.86 -15.10 16.55
CA HIS A 442 24.85 -15.43 15.13
C HIS A 442 25.05 -16.93 14.92
N PHE A 443 24.45 -17.46 13.86
CA PHE A 443 24.75 -18.79 13.35
C PHE A 443 26.24 -18.88 13.01
N ALA A 444 26.92 -19.84 13.62
CA ALA A 444 28.34 -20.09 13.41
C ALA A 444 28.57 -20.91 12.12
N GLY A 445 28.22 -20.34 10.97
CA GLY A 445 28.53 -20.91 9.66
C GLY A 445 30.02 -20.78 9.33
N GLU A 446 30.58 -21.76 8.62
CA GLU A 446 31.94 -21.66 8.05
C GLU A 446 31.89 -20.92 6.72
N GLU A 447 32.68 -19.86 6.58
CA GLU A 447 32.79 -19.07 5.36
C GLU A 447 34.22 -19.17 4.81
N GLN A 448 34.38 -19.51 3.53
CA GLN A 448 35.68 -19.64 2.87
C GLN A 448 35.66 -18.92 1.52
N GLY A 449 36.74 -18.24 1.17
CA GLY A 449 36.86 -17.57 -0.13
C GLY A 449 37.85 -16.42 -0.14
N ALA A 450 38.23 -15.98 -1.34
CA ALA A 450 39.00 -14.76 -1.53
C ALA A 450 38.09 -13.53 -1.40
N LYS A 451 38.56 -12.46 -0.77
CA LYS A 451 37.87 -11.17 -0.78
C LYS A 451 37.83 -10.63 -2.22
N ALA A 452 36.64 -10.53 -2.80
CA ALA A 452 36.45 -10.09 -4.18
C ALA A 452 35.17 -9.26 -4.33
N ARG A 453 35.06 -8.53 -5.44
CA ARG A 453 33.80 -7.96 -5.94
C ARG A 453 33.38 -8.78 -7.15
N LEU A 454 32.42 -9.67 -6.96
CA LEU A 454 31.91 -10.56 -8.00
C LEU A 454 30.43 -10.84 -7.78
N ARG A 455 29.74 -11.27 -8.83
CA ARG A 455 28.41 -11.89 -8.74
C ARG A 455 28.58 -13.41 -8.92
N PRO A 456 27.93 -14.27 -8.12
CA PRO A 456 28.02 -15.71 -8.30
C PRO A 456 27.50 -16.16 -9.66
N GLU A 457 28.10 -17.18 -10.27
CA GLU A 457 27.59 -17.75 -11.53
C GLU A 457 26.18 -18.36 -11.36
N SER A 458 25.85 -18.85 -10.16
CA SER A 458 24.52 -19.36 -9.78
C SER A 458 23.41 -18.31 -9.92
N PHE A 459 23.75 -17.02 -10.01
CA PHE A 459 22.82 -15.92 -10.17
C PHE A 459 22.58 -15.54 -11.65
N ALA A 460 23.26 -16.19 -12.61
CA ALA A 460 23.29 -15.79 -14.01
C ALA A 460 22.00 -16.09 -14.81
N ASP A 461 21.09 -16.92 -14.28
CA ASP A 461 19.77 -17.13 -14.92
C ASP A 461 18.86 -15.93 -14.66
N HIS A 462 18.47 -15.26 -15.74
CA HIS A 462 17.68 -14.03 -15.67
C HIS A 462 16.27 -14.18 -16.26
N TYR A 463 15.99 -15.26 -16.98
CA TYR A 463 14.79 -15.36 -17.81
C TYR A 463 13.89 -16.53 -17.45
N SER A 464 14.42 -17.61 -16.88
CA SER A 464 13.64 -18.85 -16.69
C SER A 464 12.43 -18.65 -15.78
N GLN A 465 12.61 -17.99 -14.63
CA GLN A 465 11.48 -17.70 -13.73
C GLN A 465 10.59 -16.53 -14.23
N ALA A 466 11.12 -15.63 -15.07
CA ALA A 466 10.29 -14.62 -15.75
C ALA A 466 9.30 -15.30 -16.70
N ARG A 467 9.80 -16.26 -17.49
CA ARG A 467 8.99 -17.13 -18.35
C ARG A 467 8.00 -17.96 -17.55
N GLN A 468 8.45 -18.62 -16.49
CA GLN A 468 7.57 -19.40 -15.61
C GLN A 468 6.42 -18.53 -15.07
N PHE A 469 6.72 -17.32 -14.58
CA PHE A 469 5.69 -16.40 -14.12
C PHE A 469 4.68 -16.09 -15.24
N TYR A 470 5.13 -15.69 -16.42
CA TYR A 470 4.25 -15.34 -17.55
C TYR A 470 3.35 -16.51 -17.98
N LEU A 471 3.92 -17.72 -18.07
CA LEU A 471 3.17 -18.93 -18.43
C LEU A 471 2.18 -19.37 -17.34
N SER A 472 2.39 -18.93 -16.09
CA SER A 472 1.48 -19.20 -14.97
C SER A 472 0.25 -18.30 -14.94
N GLN A 473 0.24 -17.24 -15.76
CA GLN A 473 -0.84 -16.28 -15.80
C GLN A 473 -2.00 -16.77 -16.66
N THR A 474 -3.23 -16.44 -16.27
CA THR A 474 -4.42 -16.67 -17.10
C THR A 474 -4.38 -15.78 -18.36
N PRO A 475 -5.16 -16.09 -19.42
CA PRO A 475 -5.17 -15.28 -20.63
C PRO A 475 -5.48 -13.77 -20.42
N PRO A 476 -6.42 -13.37 -19.52
CA PRO A 476 -6.59 -11.95 -19.16
C PRO A 476 -5.34 -11.33 -18.53
N GLU A 477 -4.71 -12.02 -17.57
CA GLU A 477 -3.50 -11.54 -16.90
C GLU A 477 -2.33 -11.37 -17.89
N GLN A 478 -2.17 -12.30 -18.85
CA GLN A 478 -1.17 -12.17 -19.92
C GLN A 478 -1.42 -10.95 -20.81
N ARG A 479 -2.69 -10.66 -21.16
CA ARG A 479 -3.06 -9.46 -21.92
C ARG A 479 -2.79 -8.18 -21.14
N HIS A 480 -3.03 -8.18 -19.83
CA HIS A 480 -2.74 -7.04 -18.97
C HIS A 480 -1.24 -6.76 -18.89
N ILE A 481 -0.41 -7.80 -18.77
CA ILE A 481 1.07 -7.66 -18.82
C ILE A 481 1.53 -7.05 -20.14
N ALA A 482 1.06 -7.59 -21.28
CA ALA A 482 1.39 -7.05 -22.60
C ALA A 482 0.92 -5.59 -22.75
N SER A 483 -0.27 -5.26 -22.22
CA SER A 483 -0.83 -3.90 -22.26
C SER A 483 -0.06 -2.94 -21.37
N ALA A 484 0.40 -3.36 -20.19
CA ALA A 484 1.21 -2.57 -19.29
C ALA A 484 2.59 -2.27 -19.89
N LEU A 485 3.29 -3.28 -20.41
CA LEU A 485 4.55 -3.12 -21.13
C LEU A 485 4.40 -2.17 -22.32
N THR A 486 3.35 -2.34 -23.12
CA THR A 486 3.06 -1.43 -24.24
C THR A 486 2.83 -0.01 -23.73
N PHE A 487 2.00 0.17 -22.70
CA PHE A 487 1.69 1.49 -22.14
C PHE A 487 2.95 2.18 -21.66
N GLU A 488 3.76 1.52 -20.84
CA GLU A 488 4.99 2.06 -20.29
C GLU A 488 6.02 2.41 -21.38
N LEU A 489 6.30 1.48 -22.28
CA LEU A 489 7.29 1.68 -23.36
C LEU A 489 6.80 2.70 -24.41
N SER A 490 5.49 2.91 -24.55
CA SER A 490 4.96 3.98 -25.43
C SER A 490 5.28 5.38 -24.93
N ARG A 491 5.64 5.53 -23.64
CA ARG A 491 6.04 6.79 -23.00
C ARG A 491 7.54 7.03 -23.01
N VAL A 492 8.34 5.99 -23.25
CA VAL A 492 9.80 6.08 -23.43
C VAL A 492 10.08 6.76 -24.76
N GLU A 493 10.76 7.89 -24.83
CA GLU A 493 11.03 8.65 -26.05
C GLU A 493 12.08 7.96 -26.94
N THR A 494 13.10 7.36 -26.33
CA THR A 494 14.22 6.73 -27.05
C THR A 494 13.84 5.35 -27.60
N VAL A 495 13.71 5.25 -28.92
CA VAL A 495 13.31 4.00 -29.62
C VAL A 495 14.23 2.82 -29.30
N ALA A 496 15.55 3.03 -29.24
CA ALA A 496 16.51 1.96 -28.96
C ALA A 496 16.29 1.30 -27.59
N ILE A 497 15.80 2.04 -26.58
CA ILE A 497 15.44 1.47 -25.28
C ILE A 497 14.26 0.51 -25.44
N ARG A 498 13.24 0.92 -26.19
CA ARG A 498 12.07 0.09 -26.48
C ARG A 498 12.49 -1.21 -27.20
N GLU A 499 13.40 -1.09 -28.17
CA GLU A 499 13.94 -2.23 -28.94
C GLU A 499 14.70 -3.22 -28.05
N ARG A 500 15.55 -2.72 -27.14
CA ARG A 500 16.25 -3.57 -26.16
C ARG A 500 15.27 -4.29 -25.23
N MET A 501 14.22 -3.62 -24.77
CA MET A 501 13.20 -4.27 -23.95
C MET A 501 12.49 -5.40 -24.70
N VAL A 502 12.06 -5.17 -25.94
CA VAL A 502 11.47 -6.23 -26.79
C VAL A 502 12.46 -7.36 -27.05
N SER A 503 13.74 -7.05 -27.21
CA SER A 503 14.83 -8.03 -27.36
C SER A 503 14.94 -8.98 -26.14
N HIS A 504 14.72 -8.50 -24.93
CA HIS A 504 14.63 -9.35 -23.73
C HIS A 504 13.33 -10.17 -23.66
N LEU A 505 12.19 -9.61 -24.09
CA LEU A 505 10.90 -10.32 -24.07
C LEU A 505 10.92 -11.59 -24.92
N LEU A 506 11.77 -11.68 -25.95
CA LEU A 506 11.95 -12.88 -26.78
C LEU A 506 12.46 -14.10 -25.99
N HIS A 507 13.16 -13.90 -24.88
CA HIS A 507 13.53 -15.00 -23.98
C HIS A 507 12.38 -15.44 -23.08
N ILE A 508 11.43 -14.55 -22.82
CA ILE A 508 10.30 -14.82 -21.94
C ILE A 508 9.19 -15.53 -22.72
N ASP A 509 8.71 -14.91 -23.80
CA ASP A 509 7.71 -15.48 -24.69
C ASP A 509 7.61 -14.71 -26.03
N GLU A 510 7.59 -15.44 -27.15
CA GLU A 510 7.53 -14.84 -28.49
C GLU A 510 6.21 -14.13 -28.78
N THR A 511 5.08 -14.63 -28.25
CA THR A 511 3.76 -14.02 -28.46
C THR A 511 3.68 -12.71 -27.69
N LEU A 512 4.19 -12.69 -26.45
CA LEU A 512 4.33 -11.46 -25.66
C LEU A 512 5.17 -10.42 -26.40
N ALA A 513 6.39 -10.79 -26.81
CA ALA A 513 7.31 -9.91 -27.51
C ALA A 513 6.70 -9.33 -28.79
N SER A 514 6.09 -10.19 -29.62
CA SER A 514 5.45 -9.80 -30.88
C SER A 514 4.26 -8.88 -30.64
N THR A 515 3.45 -9.14 -29.62
CA THR A 515 2.30 -8.31 -29.26
C THR A 515 2.73 -6.90 -28.84
N VAL A 516 3.76 -6.80 -28.00
CA VAL A 516 4.30 -5.51 -27.54
C VAL A 516 4.93 -4.76 -28.72
N ALA A 517 5.77 -5.41 -29.51
CA ALA A 517 6.42 -4.82 -30.69
C ALA A 517 5.39 -4.29 -31.71
N GLN A 518 4.35 -5.06 -31.99
CA GLN A 518 3.27 -4.67 -32.90
C GLN A 518 2.54 -3.42 -32.40
N LYS A 519 2.21 -3.35 -31.10
CA LYS A 519 1.53 -2.18 -30.54
C LYS A 519 2.44 -0.95 -30.43
N LEU A 520 3.76 -1.14 -30.30
CA LEU A 520 4.74 -0.06 -30.38
C LEU A 520 5.06 0.36 -31.83
N GLY A 521 4.49 -0.33 -32.82
CA GLY A 521 4.63 0.03 -34.24
C GLY A 521 5.94 -0.41 -34.89
N PHE A 522 6.62 -1.42 -34.35
CA PHE A 522 7.88 -1.92 -34.90
C PHE A 522 7.66 -2.52 -36.29
N GLN A 523 8.55 -2.20 -37.22
CA GLN A 523 8.51 -2.74 -38.59
C GLN A 523 9.24 -4.07 -38.72
N THR A 524 10.26 -4.27 -37.88
CA THR A 524 11.09 -5.46 -37.80
C THR A 524 11.31 -5.82 -36.34
N MET A 525 11.30 -7.11 -36.02
CA MET A 525 11.65 -7.56 -34.67
C MET A 525 13.15 -7.37 -34.41
N PRO A 526 13.55 -6.93 -33.19
CA PRO A 526 14.95 -6.95 -32.79
C PRO A 526 15.43 -8.41 -32.63
N LYS A 527 16.74 -8.63 -32.65
CA LYS A 527 17.32 -9.93 -32.27
C LYS A 527 17.13 -10.16 -30.77
N PRO A 528 16.99 -11.42 -30.30
CA PRO A 528 17.01 -11.71 -28.86
C PRO A 528 18.28 -11.18 -28.20
N ALA A 529 18.16 -10.70 -26.97
CA ALA A 529 19.30 -10.22 -26.20
C ALA A 529 20.28 -11.37 -25.93
N GLU A 530 21.55 -11.09 -25.65
CA GLU A 530 22.47 -12.17 -25.26
C GLU A 530 22.17 -12.61 -23.82
N ALA A 531 21.72 -13.86 -23.65
CA ALA A 531 21.47 -14.44 -22.33
C ALA A 531 22.76 -15.05 -21.77
N ALA A 532 23.07 -14.77 -20.50
CA ALA A 532 24.26 -15.29 -19.83
C ALA A 532 24.25 -16.83 -19.71
N VAL A 533 23.06 -17.40 -19.53
CA VAL A 533 22.80 -18.85 -19.62
C VAL A 533 21.53 -19.10 -20.43
N PRO A 534 21.36 -20.28 -21.06
CA PRO A 534 20.15 -20.60 -21.81
C PRO A 534 18.89 -20.55 -20.94
N THR A 535 17.84 -19.90 -21.43
CA THR A 535 16.53 -19.86 -20.75
C THR A 535 15.90 -21.24 -20.72
N ARG A 536 15.57 -21.72 -19.53
CA ARG A 536 14.91 -23.00 -19.32
C ARG A 536 13.50 -23.02 -19.91
N GLN A 537 13.18 -24.15 -20.53
CA GLN A 537 11.89 -24.41 -21.18
C GLN A 537 11.10 -25.51 -20.46
N ASP A 538 11.71 -26.13 -19.45
CA ASP A 538 11.22 -27.28 -18.70
C ASP A 538 10.60 -26.92 -17.34
N LEU A 539 10.54 -25.62 -17.00
CA LEU A 539 9.86 -25.18 -15.80
C LEU A 539 8.35 -25.25 -15.99
N GLU A 540 7.70 -26.06 -15.15
CA GLU A 540 6.23 -26.12 -15.10
C GLU A 540 5.64 -24.78 -14.64
N PRO A 541 4.49 -24.35 -15.20
CA PRO A 541 3.72 -23.23 -14.67
C PRO A 541 3.38 -23.45 -13.19
N SER A 542 3.38 -22.36 -12.40
CA SER A 542 3.04 -22.32 -10.99
C SER A 542 1.70 -21.56 -10.80
N PRO A 543 0.56 -22.26 -10.74
CA PRO A 543 -0.75 -21.64 -10.59
C PRO A 543 -0.89 -20.71 -9.38
N ALA A 544 -0.06 -20.90 -8.33
CA ALA A 544 0.02 -20.00 -7.18
C ALA A 544 0.39 -18.55 -7.55
N LEU A 545 1.01 -18.32 -8.70
CA LEU A 545 1.42 -17.00 -9.16
C LEU A 545 0.27 -16.16 -9.75
N SER A 546 -0.83 -16.78 -10.18
CA SER A 546 -2.00 -16.09 -10.75
C SER A 546 -2.89 -15.49 -9.66
N ILE A 547 -3.30 -14.23 -9.82
CA ILE A 547 -4.31 -13.56 -8.99
C ILE A 547 -5.69 -14.13 -9.27
N VAL A 548 -6.03 -14.32 -10.55
CA VAL A 548 -7.36 -14.77 -10.97
C VAL A 548 -7.64 -16.18 -10.46
N ASN A 549 -6.68 -17.11 -10.59
CA ASN A 549 -6.83 -18.47 -10.06
C ASN A 549 -6.89 -18.51 -8.52
N ARG A 550 -6.30 -17.51 -7.85
CA ARG A 550 -6.26 -17.37 -6.38
C ARG A 550 -7.29 -16.35 -5.85
N GLY A 551 -8.29 -15.99 -6.66
CA GLY A 551 -9.40 -15.13 -6.24
C GLY A 551 -10.20 -15.74 -5.08
N PRO A 552 -10.88 -14.93 -4.26
CA PRO A 552 -11.51 -15.36 -3.01
C PRO A 552 -12.76 -16.24 -3.18
N GLN A 553 -13.39 -16.25 -4.38
CA GLN A 553 -14.68 -16.89 -4.66
C GLN A 553 -15.83 -16.45 -3.71
N ARG A 554 -15.70 -15.24 -3.13
CA ARG A 554 -16.67 -14.62 -2.20
C ARG A 554 -16.56 -13.10 -2.26
N PHE A 555 -17.60 -12.40 -1.83
CA PHE A 555 -17.67 -10.93 -1.91
C PHE A 555 -17.34 -10.20 -0.59
N GLU A 556 -17.02 -10.95 0.48
CA GLU A 556 -16.64 -10.43 1.80
C GLU A 556 -15.59 -9.30 1.72
N GLY A 557 -15.88 -8.18 2.38
CA GLY A 557 -14.99 -7.02 2.45
C GLY A 557 -14.89 -6.16 1.18
N ARG A 558 -15.61 -6.50 0.10
CA ARG A 558 -15.76 -5.69 -1.12
C ARG A 558 -16.93 -4.71 -1.01
N LYS A 559 -17.04 -3.82 -1.99
CA LYS A 559 -18.08 -2.78 -2.06
C LYS A 559 -19.02 -2.97 -3.25
N LEU A 560 -20.32 -2.92 -2.99
CA LEU A 560 -21.35 -2.73 -4.03
C LEU A 560 -21.77 -1.25 -4.06
N GLY A 561 -21.59 -0.60 -5.20
CA GLY A 561 -22.11 0.75 -5.44
C GLY A 561 -23.52 0.69 -6.04
N ILE A 562 -24.52 1.28 -5.37
CA ILE A 562 -25.90 1.29 -5.87
C ILE A 562 -26.28 2.69 -6.32
N LEU A 563 -26.49 2.88 -7.62
CA LEU A 563 -27.05 4.12 -8.17
C LEU A 563 -28.57 4.13 -7.98
N ILE A 564 -29.05 5.06 -7.14
CA ILE A 564 -30.46 5.27 -6.82
C ILE A 564 -30.97 6.61 -7.32
N THR A 565 -32.26 6.70 -7.60
CA THR A 565 -32.96 7.96 -7.94
C THR A 565 -34.22 8.14 -7.10
N ASP A 566 -34.79 9.35 -7.10
CA ASP A 566 -36.12 9.59 -6.52
C ASP A 566 -37.12 8.60 -7.17
N GLY A 567 -37.96 7.96 -6.34
CA GLY A 567 -38.87 6.88 -6.74
C GLY A 567 -38.26 5.47 -6.74
N VAL A 568 -37.02 5.27 -6.27
CA VAL A 568 -36.41 3.93 -6.14
C VAL A 568 -37.29 2.98 -5.31
N ASP A 569 -37.41 1.72 -5.73
CA ASP A 569 -38.16 0.70 -4.98
C ASP A 569 -37.48 0.42 -3.63
N ALA A 570 -38.15 0.83 -2.54
CA ALA A 570 -37.65 0.68 -1.17
C ALA A 570 -37.40 -0.79 -0.78
N LYS A 571 -38.26 -1.72 -1.22
CA LYS A 571 -38.14 -3.15 -0.88
C LYS A 571 -36.97 -3.77 -1.62
N LEU A 572 -36.81 -3.43 -2.90
CA LEU A 572 -35.71 -3.95 -3.71
C LEU A 572 -34.36 -3.47 -3.17
N LEU A 573 -34.24 -2.18 -2.86
CA LEU A 573 -33.03 -1.60 -2.28
C LEU A 573 -32.70 -2.22 -0.91
N GLN A 574 -33.70 -2.37 -0.05
CA GLN A 574 -33.52 -3.01 1.26
C GLN A 574 -33.07 -4.46 1.11
N GLY A 575 -33.77 -5.26 0.29
CA GLY A 575 -33.43 -6.66 0.07
C GLY A 575 -32.02 -6.86 -0.50
N LEU A 576 -31.60 -6.03 -1.47
CA LEU A 576 -30.24 -6.06 -1.99
C LEU A 576 -29.21 -5.67 -0.93
N THR A 577 -29.51 -4.65 -0.12
CA THR A 577 -28.61 -4.20 0.95
C THR A 577 -28.42 -5.28 2.01
N GLU A 578 -29.50 -5.94 2.42
CA GLU A 578 -29.48 -7.04 3.38
C GLU A 578 -28.71 -8.25 2.84
N ALA A 579 -28.95 -8.65 1.59
CA ALA A 579 -28.27 -9.77 0.96
C ALA A 579 -26.76 -9.56 0.85
N VAL A 580 -26.31 -8.36 0.49
CA VAL A 580 -24.88 -8.02 0.38
C VAL A 580 -24.23 -7.89 1.77
N THR A 581 -24.96 -7.35 2.74
CA THR A 581 -24.47 -7.24 4.14
C THR A 581 -24.33 -8.62 4.79
N ALA A 582 -25.20 -9.58 4.44
CA ALA A 582 -25.10 -10.97 4.91
C ALA A 582 -23.80 -11.66 4.45
N GLU A 583 -23.27 -11.27 3.27
CA GLU A 583 -21.96 -11.68 2.76
C GLU A 583 -20.79 -10.91 3.40
N LYS A 584 -21.05 -10.05 4.40
CA LYS A 584 -20.09 -9.12 5.03
C LYS A 584 -19.40 -8.20 4.03
N ALA A 585 -20.11 -7.82 2.97
CA ALA A 585 -19.69 -6.79 2.04
C ALA A 585 -20.31 -5.44 2.42
N VAL A 586 -19.80 -4.37 1.82
CA VAL A 586 -20.23 -2.99 2.10
C VAL A 586 -21.11 -2.49 0.96
N VAL A 587 -22.19 -1.82 1.30
CA VAL A 587 -23.05 -1.13 0.33
C VAL A 587 -22.85 0.37 0.47
N GLU A 588 -22.55 1.02 -0.65
CA GLU A 588 -22.45 2.47 -0.73
C GLU A 588 -23.45 2.98 -1.78
N LEU A 589 -24.24 3.98 -1.39
CA LEU A 589 -25.34 4.52 -2.19
C LEU A 589 -24.87 5.76 -2.95
N ILE A 590 -25.21 5.82 -4.23
CA ILE A 590 -24.89 6.90 -5.15
C ILE A 590 -26.20 7.50 -5.66
N ALA A 591 -26.33 8.81 -5.65
CA ALA A 591 -27.53 9.49 -6.15
C ALA A 591 -27.18 10.73 -6.97
N PRO A 592 -28.11 11.31 -7.75
CA PRO A 592 -27.89 12.59 -8.44
C PRO A 592 -27.58 13.77 -7.51
N LYS A 593 -27.90 13.65 -6.21
CA LYS A 593 -27.66 14.67 -5.17
C LYS A 593 -27.16 14.01 -3.88
N VAL A 594 -26.24 14.66 -3.15
CA VAL A 594 -25.66 14.11 -1.91
C VAL A 594 -26.69 13.89 -0.80
N GLY A 595 -27.78 14.67 -0.81
CA GLY A 595 -28.91 14.48 0.11
C GLY A 595 -29.63 13.14 -0.08
N GLY A 596 -29.36 12.43 -1.17
CA GLY A 596 -29.90 11.12 -1.47
C GLY A 596 -31.15 11.15 -2.33
N ALA A 597 -32.04 10.19 -2.14
CA ALA A 597 -33.27 10.04 -2.93
C ALA A 597 -34.48 9.70 -2.05
N VAL A 598 -35.67 10.15 -2.44
CA VAL A 598 -36.93 9.75 -1.82
C VAL A 598 -37.38 8.43 -2.45
N ALA A 599 -37.50 7.37 -1.67
CA ALA A 599 -37.93 6.06 -2.13
C ALA A 599 -39.44 6.00 -2.42
N SER A 600 -39.90 4.92 -3.04
CA SER A 600 -41.30 4.70 -3.42
C SER A 600 -42.29 4.68 -2.25
N ASP A 601 -41.81 4.47 -1.01
CA ASP A 601 -42.60 4.53 0.23
C ASP A 601 -42.60 5.92 0.89
N GLY A 602 -41.92 6.90 0.29
CA GLY A 602 -41.78 8.27 0.81
C GLY A 602 -40.56 8.48 1.73
N THR A 603 -39.77 7.45 2.01
CA THR A 603 -38.59 7.55 2.88
C THR A 603 -37.45 8.29 2.18
N LEU A 604 -36.84 9.29 2.84
CA LEU A 604 -35.61 9.90 2.35
C LEU A 604 -34.40 9.03 2.70
N ILE A 605 -33.78 8.44 1.68
CA ILE A 605 -32.59 7.59 1.80
C ILE A 605 -31.37 8.44 1.49
N LYS A 606 -30.49 8.62 2.48
CA LYS A 606 -29.24 9.38 2.29
C LYS A 606 -28.27 8.61 1.40
N ALA A 607 -27.69 9.30 0.42
CA ALA A 607 -26.60 8.75 -0.37
C ALA A 607 -25.25 8.96 0.34
N HIS A 608 -24.31 8.08 0.04
CA HIS A 608 -22.91 8.26 0.42
C HIS A 608 -22.22 9.24 -0.53
N TYR A 609 -22.62 9.20 -1.81
CA TYR A 609 -22.03 10.00 -2.87
C TYR A 609 -23.11 10.66 -3.74
N MET A 610 -22.85 11.90 -4.15
CA MET A 610 -23.38 12.38 -5.42
C MET A 610 -22.67 11.60 -6.56
N ILE A 611 -23.35 11.31 -7.66
CA ILE A 611 -22.82 10.55 -8.81
C ILE A 611 -21.42 10.99 -9.27
N ASP A 612 -21.16 12.30 -9.33
CA ASP A 612 -19.85 12.85 -9.70
C ASP A 612 -18.73 12.50 -8.70
N GLY A 613 -19.06 12.36 -7.42
CA GLY A 613 -18.14 11.99 -6.34
C GLY A 613 -18.05 10.50 -6.08
N GLY A 614 -18.87 9.68 -6.75
CA GLY A 614 -18.94 8.23 -6.60
C GLY A 614 -18.87 7.50 -7.93
N PRO A 615 -17.80 7.69 -8.76
CA PRO A 615 -17.66 6.98 -10.02
C PRO A 615 -17.55 5.46 -9.77
N SER A 616 -18.01 4.66 -10.74
CA SER A 616 -18.12 3.20 -10.56
C SER A 616 -16.79 2.52 -10.25
N VAL A 617 -15.66 3.15 -10.58
CA VAL A 617 -14.30 2.67 -10.30
C VAL A 617 -13.99 2.49 -8.80
N LEU A 618 -14.75 3.15 -7.90
CA LEU A 618 -14.56 3.01 -6.45
C LEU A 618 -15.18 1.73 -5.86
N PHE A 619 -16.01 1.02 -6.63
CA PHE A 619 -16.76 -0.15 -6.17
C PHE A 619 -16.31 -1.42 -6.89
N ASP A 620 -16.56 -2.60 -6.32
CA ASP A 620 -16.17 -3.88 -6.91
C ASP A 620 -17.23 -4.40 -7.89
N ALA A 621 -18.50 -4.08 -7.61
CA ALA A 621 -19.64 -4.29 -8.49
C ALA A 621 -20.60 -3.11 -8.38
N VAL A 622 -21.56 -3.00 -9.29
CA VAL A 622 -22.57 -1.93 -9.25
C VAL A 622 -23.99 -2.45 -9.43
N ALA A 623 -24.97 -1.71 -8.90
CA ALA A 623 -26.38 -1.91 -9.17
C ALA A 623 -27.06 -0.61 -9.60
N LEU A 624 -27.98 -0.69 -10.55
CA LEU A 624 -28.74 0.43 -11.10
C LEU A 624 -30.20 0.31 -10.67
N LEU A 625 -30.55 0.95 -9.56
CA LEU A 625 -31.90 0.96 -9.01
C LEU A 625 -32.53 2.33 -9.23
N THR A 626 -32.92 2.57 -10.48
CA THR A 626 -33.53 3.85 -10.89
C THR A 626 -35.04 3.82 -10.73
N SER A 627 -35.73 4.82 -11.30
CA SER A 627 -37.18 4.87 -11.38
C SER A 627 -37.64 5.38 -12.75
N ALA A 628 -38.87 5.03 -13.15
CA ALA A 628 -39.47 5.55 -14.37
C ALA A 628 -39.63 7.08 -14.36
N GLU A 629 -39.76 7.68 -13.17
CA GLU A 629 -39.95 9.13 -13.00
C GLU A 629 -38.64 9.90 -13.19
N ALA A 630 -37.51 9.34 -12.78
CA ALA A 630 -36.21 10.04 -12.79
C ALA A 630 -35.30 9.65 -13.96
N ILE A 631 -35.53 8.52 -14.62
CA ILE A 631 -34.63 8.00 -15.66
C ILE A 631 -34.47 8.99 -16.83
N GLY A 632 -35.52 9.73 -17.18
CA GLY A 632 -35.51 10.67 -18.30
C GLY A 632 -34.50 11.82 -18.16
N ASP A 633 -34.22 12.24 -16.93
CA ASP A 633 -33.18 13.23 -16.64
C ASP A 633 -31.83 12.57 -16.38
N LEU A 634 -31.82 11.41 -15.70
CA LEU A 634 -30.59 10.67 -15.42
C LEU A 634 -29.82 10.30 -16.71
N VAL A 635 -30.50 9.95 -17.80
CA VAL A 635 -29.83 9.63 -19.08
C VAL A 635 -29.14 10.83 -19.74
N LYS A 636 -29.46 12.06 -19.30
CA LYS A 636 -28.79 13.29 -19.77
C LYS A 636 -27.53 13.58 -18.96
N GLU A 637 -27.40 12.98 -17.77
CA GLU A 637 -26.22 13.14 -16.91
C GLU A 637 -25.05 12.32 -17.46
N ALA A 638 -23.94 12.99 -17.75
CA ALA A 638 -22.78 12.35 -18.36
C ALA A 638 -22.13 11.36 -17.39
N THR A 639 -22.03 11.73 -16.11
CA THR A 639 -21.40 10.89 -15.09
C THR A 639 -22.21 9.63 -14.78
N ALA A 640 -23.54 9.67 -14.93
CA ALA A 640 -24.38 8.48 -14.83
C ALA A 640 -24.13 7.50 -16.00
N ARG A 641 -23.89 8.02 -17.21
CA ARG A 641 -23.51 7.21 -18.38
C ARG A 641 -22.12 6.61 -18.22
N ASP A 642 -21.16 7.42 -17.76
CA ASP A 642 -19.79 6.98 -17.50
C ASP A 642 -19.75 5.93 -16.39
N PHE A 643 -20.56 6.07 -15.34
CA PHE A 643 -20.68 5.08 -14.27
C PHE A 643 -20.99 3.68 -14.81
N VAL A 644 -21.97 3.59 -15.71
CA VAL A 644 -22.37 2.33 -16.35
C VAL A 644 -21.31 1.84 -17.34
N ALA A 645 -20.85 2.72 -18.23
CA ALA A 645 -19.87 2.36 -19.26
C ALA A 645 -18.54 1.87 -18.65
N ASP A 646 -18.06 2.54 -17.60
CA ASP A 646 -16.85 2.17 -16.88
C ASP A 646 -17.01 0.84 -16.15
N ALA A 647 -18.14 0.64 -15.45
CA ALA A 647 -18.40 -0.64 -14.78
C ALA A 647 -18.38 -1.80 -15.78
N PHE A 648 -18.99 -1.61 -16.94
CA PHE A 648 -19.02 -2.61 -18.00
C PHE A 648 -17.62 -2.86 -18.57
N GLN A 649 -16.90 -1.81 -18.97
CA GLN A 649 -15.56 -1.89 -19.57
C GLN A 649 -14.49 -2.45 -18.60
N HIS A 650 -14.67 -2.23 -17.30
CA HIS A 650 -13.82 -2.82 -16.26
C HIS A 650 -14.29 -4.21 -15.85
N CYS A 651 -15.17 -4.85 -16.63
CA CYS A 651 -15.61 -6.23 -16.43
C CYS A 651 -16.29 -6.46 -15.07
N LYS A 652 -16.96 -5.45 -14.50
CA LYS A 652 -17.70 -5.59 -13.22
C LYS A 652 -19.05 -6.26 -13.45
N PHE A 653 -19.57 -6.89 -12.40
CA PHE A 653 -20.97 -7.29 -12.36
C PHE A 653 -21.88 -6.06 -12.21
N ILE A 654 -22.97 -6.04 -12.97
CA ILE A 654 -23.95 -4.95 -13.03
C ILE A 654 -25.33 -5.54 -12.78
N GLY A 655 -25.90 -5.26 -11.61
CA GLY A 655 -27.31 -5.53 -11.33
C GLY A 655 -28.18 -4.37 -11.85
N TYR A 656 -29.37 -4.62 -12.38
CA TYR A 656 -30.24 -3.53 -12.82
C TYR A 656 -31.73 -3.80 -12.60
N ASP A 657 -32.47 -2.75 -12.25
CA ASP A 657 -33.92 -2.72 -12.38
C ASP A 657 -34.34 -2.38 -13.82
N GLN A 658 -35.53 -2.82 -14.26
CA GLN A 658 -36.01 -2.56 -15.62
C GLN A 658 -36.08 -1.07 -15.98
N SER A 659 -36.30 -0.19 -14.99
CA SER A 659 -36.27 1.26 -15.23
C SER A 659 -34.91 1.79 -15.68
N ALA A 660 -33.81 1.05 -15.47
CA ALA A 660 -32.46 1.46 -15.85
C ALA A 660 -32.11 1.14 -17.31
N LEU A 661 -32.96 0.40 -18.04
CA LEU A 661 -32.73 0.04 -19.45
C LEU A 661 -32.38 1.24 -20.35
N PRO A 662 -33.06 2.40 -20.27
CA PRO A 662 -32.69 3.57 -21.06
C PRO A 662 -31.28 4.09 -20.78
N LEU A 663 -30.78 3.95 -19.55
CA LEU A 663 -29.41 4.32 -19.19
C LEU A 663 -28.39 3.33 -19.75
N LEU A 664 -28.69 2.02 -19.70
CA LEU A 664 -27.87 0.97 -20.31
C LEU A 664 -27.74 1.16 -21.84
N GLU A 665 -28.84 1.52 -22.51
CA GLU A 665 -28.84 1.89 -23.93
C GLU A 665 -27.99 3.14 -24.19
N LYS A 666 -28.17 4.18 -23.38
CA LYS A 666 -27.43 5.45 -23.52
C LYS A 666 -25.93 5.35 -23.21
N ALA A 667 -25.55 4.39 -22.37
CA ALA A 667 -24.17 4.02 -22.09
C ALA A 667 -23.55 3.14 -23.20
N GLY A 668 -24.36 2.68 -24.16
CA GLY A 668 -23.92 1.90 -25.32
C GLY A 668 -23.68 0.42 -25.03
N ILE A 669 -24.31 -0.13 -23.99
CA ILE A 669 -24.10 -1.54 -23.59
C ILE A 669 -25.34 -2.43 -23.76
N ALA A 670 -26.49 -1.88 -24.19
CA ALA A 670 -27.73 -2.64 -24.32
C ALA A 670 -27.62 -3.86 -25.25
N ASP A 671 -26.93 -3.72 -26.38
CA ASP A 671 -26.73 -4.81 -27.35
C ASP A 671 -25.54 -5.73 -27.00
N ALA A 672 -24.83 -5.44 -25.91
CA ALA A 672 -23.60 -6.13 -25.49
C ALA A 672 -23.73 -6.76 -24.09
N MET A 673 -24.93 -6.80 -23.50
CA MET A 673 -25.16 -7.42 -22.19
C MET A 673 -24.75 -8.89 -22.23
N ASP A 674 -23.94 -9.29 -21.25
CA ASP A 674 -23.43 -10.65 -21.08
C ASP A 674 -23.90 -11.24 -19.74
N GLU A 675 -23.34 -12.38 -19.34
CA GLU A 675 -23.68 -13.07 -18.09
C GLU A 675 -23.47 -12.23 -16.82
N GLY A 676 -22.70 -11.13 -16.92
CA GLY A 676 -22.44 -10.22 -15.81
C GLY A 676 -23.40 -9.05 -15.68
N VAL A 677 -24.39 -8.92 -16.58
CA VAL A 677 -25.40 -7.85 -16.54
C VAL A 677 -26.76 -8.47 -16.24
N LEU A 678 -27.12 -8.48 -14.95
CA LEU A 678 -28.20 -9.30 -14.42
C LEU A 678 -29.41 -8.43 -14.02
N PRO A 679 -30.63 -8.75 -14.46
CA PRO A 679 -31.82 -8.07 -13.98
C PRO A 679 -32.08 -8.45 -12.52
N LEU A 680 -32.63 -7.53 -11.73
CA LEU A 680 -32.95 -7.73 -10.30
C LEU A 680 -34.46 -7.84 -10.00
N PRO A 681 -35.27 -8.73 -10.64
CA PRO A 681 -36.68 -8.86 -10.31
C PRO A 681 -36.89 -9.83 -9.12
N GLY A 682 -37.51 -9.35 -8.05
CA GLY A 682 -37.91 -10.18 -6.89
C GLY A 682 -36.74 -10.78 -6.09
N GLU A 683 -37.06 -11.61 -5.08
CA GLU A 683 -36.05 -12.22 -4.20
C GLU A 683 -35.10 -13.18 -4.93
N ASP A 684 -35.61 -13.96 -5.89
CA ASP A 684 -34.80 -14.91 -6.67
C ASP A 684 -33.72 -14.20 -7.51
N GLY A 685 -34.02 -13.00 -8.05
CA GLY A 685 -33.06 -12.20 -8.80
C GLY A 685 -31.94 -11.62 -7.93
N LEU A 686 -32.25 -11.25 -6.69
CA LEU A 686 -31.27 -10.76 -5.72
C LEU A 686 -30.26 -11.85 -5.35
N ALA A 687 -30.76 -13.04 -5.00
CA ALA A 687 -29.91 -14.17 -4.65
C ALA A 687 -29.02 -14.59 -5.83
N ALA A 688 -29.56 -14.62 -7.04
CA ALA A 688 -28.79 -14.92 -8.25
C ALA A 688 -27.66 -13.91 -8.46
N PHE A 689 -27.94 -12.60 -8.39
CA PHE A 689 -26.91 -11.56 -8.55
C PHE A 689 -25.81 -11.66 -7.48
N VAL A 690 -26.19 -11.76 -6.20
CA VAL A 690 -25.22 -11.82 -5.09
C VAL A 690 -24.33 -13.06 -5.18
N SER A 691 -24.87 -14.21 -5.61
CA SER A 691 -24.09 -15.45 -5.79
C SER A 691 -22.99 -15.34 -6.85
N GLU A 692 -23.15 -14.43 -7.81
CA GLU A 692 -22.20 -14.21 -8.89
C GLU A 692 -21.06 -13.26 -8.49
N LEU A 693 -21.28 -12.37 -7.52
CA LEU A 693 -20.31 -11.35 -7.09
C LEU A 693 -18.99 -11.92 -6.58
N GLY A 694 -18.99 -13.16 -6.07
CA GLY A 694 -17.78 -13.86 -5.62
C GLY A 694 -16.75 -14.10 -6.73
N LYS A 695 -17.16 -14.07 -8.00
CA LYS A 695 -16.27 -14.17 -9.17
C LYS A 695 -15.48 -12.87 -9.41
N LEU A 696 -15.90 -11.76 -8.79
CA LEU A 696 -15.35 -10.40 -8.84
C LEU A 696 -15.38 -9.70 -10.21
N ARG A 697 -15.05 -10.41 -11.30
CA ARG A 697 -14.95 -9.85 -12.65
C ARG A 697 -15.42 -10.86 -13.71
N VAL A 698 -15.96 -10.34 -14.80
CA VAL A 698 -16.36 -11.09 -15.99
C VAL A 698 -15.28 -10.97 -17.07
N TRP A 699 -14.15 -11.64 -16.87
CA TRP A 699 -12.98 -11.49 -17.76
C TRP A 699 -13.21 -11.94 -19.20
N ALA A 700 -14.24 -12.76 -19.45
CA ALA A 700 -14.66 -13.12 -20.80
C ALA A 700 -15.16 -11.92 -21.62
N ARG A 701 -15.62 -10.85 -20.95
CA ARG A 701 -16.03 -9.58 -21.55
C ARG A 701 -14.86 -8.78 -22.11
N GLU A 702 -13.68 -8.88 -21.50
CA GLU A 702 -12.56 -7.99 -21.78
C GLU A 702 -12.20 -7.88 -23.29
N PRO A 703 -12.15 -8.98 -24.07
CA PRO A 703 -11.85 -8.90 -25.50
C PRO A 703 -12.89 -8.12 -26.34
N SER A 704 -14.16 -8.05 -25.91
CA SER A 704 -15.21 -7.33 -26.65
C SER A 704 -15.17 -5.82 -26.43
N VAL A 705 -14.51 -5.37 -25.34
CA VAL A 705 -14.39 -3.95 -24.97
C VAL A 705 -12.99 -3.37 -25.25
N LYS A 706 -12.12 -4.13 -25.93
CA LYS A 706 -10.76 -3.73 -26.29
C LYS A 706 -10.52 -3.84 -27.79
N LEU A 707 -9.57 -3.06 -28.29
CA LEU A 707 -9.16 -3.13 -29.69
C LEU A 707 -8.48 -4.47 -29.99
N GLY A 708 -9.10 -5.29 -30.85
CA GLY A 708 -8.65 -6.65 -31.18
C GLY A 708 -7.39 -6.73 -32.06
N LYS A 709 -7.46 -6.35 -33.34
CA LYS A 709 -6.32 -6.36 -34.29
C LYS A 709 -6.17 -4.98 -34.93
N ALA A 710 -5.08 -4.28 -34.63
CA ALA A 710 -4.83 -2.93 -35.15
C ALA A 710 -3.87 -2.89 -36.35
N SER A 711 -3.13 -3.96 -36.65
CA SER A 711 -2.06 -3.92 -37.66
C SER A 711 -1.70 -5.30 -38.23
N VAL A 712 -0.95 -5.29 -39.34
CA VAL A 712 -0.36 -6.47 -40.00
C VAL A 712 0.75 -7.06 -39.11
N PRO A 713 0.95 -8.39 -39.06
CA PRO A 713 2.03 -9.01 -38.26
C PRO A 713 3.41 -8.43 -38.61
N VAL A 714 4.26 -8.23 -37.60
CA VAL A 714 5.65 -7.79 -37.78
C VAL A 714 6.43 -8.90 -38.48
N ALA A 715 7.18 -8.58 -39.54
CA ALA A 715 7.98 -9.59 -40.24
C ALA A 715 9.17 -10.02 -39.38
N ASN A 716 9.44 -11.34 -39.34
CA ASN A 716 10.65 -11.88 -38.73
C ASN A 716 11.86 -11.45 -39.58
N GLY A 717 12.76 -10.67 -38.98
CA GLY A 717 13.98 -10.15 -39.61
C GLY A 717 15.20 -11.02 -39.37
#